data_AF-A0A954N7D7-F1
#
_entry.id   AF-A0A954N7D7-F1
#
_cell.length_a   1.000
_cell.length_b   1.000
_cell.length_c   1.000
_cell.angle_alpha   90.00
_cell.angle_beta   90.00
_cell.angle_gamma   90.00
#
_symmetry.space_group_name_H-M   'P 1'
#
loop_
_entity.id
_entity.type
_entity.pdbx_description
1 polymer ?
#
loop_
_entity_poly.entity_id
_entity_poly.type
_entity_poly.pdbx_seq_one_letter_code
_entity_poly.pdbx_strand_id
1 'polypeptide(L)'
;HVKGRPLPDEWEFRMPTGQQLGGRVVDEQGVPVTNAQVQVRVDTKDGKKPSLPLLSTSLTDTDFGYPAPMTDAEGRWSIEDAPASPEDADDYDFLLKVTHPDFAGDTKWGELQQHQPVTTDELRRGAAVLVLNRGTVITGNVTGPDGKPVTRGWFVWNDEPYFNSGDWEATIDERGHFQIPPLTPGEYPITIIAPGYAAERRIVSVRPGIEPLQFELKPGNRIVFHIVDGEGTPIPNAGVYLGAVSGANTWNNTNALHNQPGSNVPDYGIPRRADTHGVYVWDWAPDGAVTYYVRAKGFATRELALVPKKYPHVITLAPQRFAVGTVTDASTGKRIENFQAMPVIVFRPDFYSTRTIDAVNGHDGQYELPLTGGATDVRYRVRFEADGYRAALSDESFGPLDGKATLDFALHPAAARRGRVVDDDGRPVTTAIVLEASPTIVPSTTNGQPDSYGSRPVETDAEGNFQLHATTEPALVRVYDERGFAEQAVAPEAPEIGVIALRPWAQVTGRLLQDGRPMGDQIVYFSPLTNHRLTEARFQDSYYSRTDSNGNFQFDRLPPISGSLQAHLGPWSESPLTSSEAVPLNLAPGEQRHVTLGGDGATVAGRVVATDRNNESLSKQWSLNYLISRDDGVNAPPAVVPLSFDPVGPVQPDWLRQPDFPSWVTSRLNFFVKLSGDGRLMIHGVPAGEYDLVVQLYEEPAGCLVETIGEKVVPVTVTQAEADNGAIEIGDIEVECRTGPRAGSDMRAFKFTDAHGQVRHVDDLAGKFVLLHAWATWCRPCLESMPAIKSTVMRYSDAPLTVVGLNVDDDPAVARAMAQAEGWDWAQNYLGNDSAMMRQLAVSTIPAYYLIGPDGKLVGSSNHWEQIQQLLRTELDNFVAISP
;
A
#
# COMPACT_ATOMS: atom_id res chain seq x y z
N HIS A 1 -19.58 21.43 -23.60
CA HIS A 1 -19.10 21.14 -24.96
C HIS A 1 -18.41 19.78 -24.95
N VAL A 2 -18.58 18.96 -25.99
CA VAL A 2 -17.75 17.75 -26.23
C VAL A 2 -17.01 17.98 -27.55
N LYS A 3 -15.68 17.90 -27.55
CA LYS A 3 -14.83 18.13 -28.74
C LYS A 3 -15.18 19.41 -29.52
N GLY A 4 -15.37 20.53 -28.82
CA GLY A 4 -15.67 21.84 -29.43
C GLY A 4 -17.12 22.05 -29.89
N ARG A 5 -18.00 21.04 -29.81
CA ARG A 5 -19.43 21.21 -30.15
C ARG A 5 -20.25 21.65 -28.93
N PRO A 6 -21.14 22.66 -29.05
CA PRO A 6 -22.07 23.03 -27.99
C PRO A 6 -22.93 21.82 -27.60
N LEU A 7 -23.25 21.71 -26.31
CA LEU A 7 -24.19 20.70 -25.84
C LEU A 7 -25.57 21.08 -26.38
N PRO A 8 -26.42 20.09 -26.74
CA PRO A 8 -27.78 20.38 -27.17
C PRO A 8 -28.57 21.08 -26.06
N ASP A 9 -29.48 21.97 -26.45
CA ASP A 9 -30.34 22.75 -25.54
C ASP A 9 -31.38 21.87 -24.82
N GLU A 10 -31.66 20.68 -25.37
CA GLU A 10 -32.61 19.72 -24.83
C GLU A 10 -32.00 18.31 -24.79
N TRP A 11 -32.38 17.55 -23.77
CA TRP A 11 -32.02 16.15 -23.59
C TRP A 11 -33.29 15.32 -23.41
N GLU A 12 -33.46 14.28 -24.21
CA GLU A 12 -34.52 13.28 -24.03
C GLU A 12 -33.89 12.04 -23.38
N PHE A 13 -34.37 11.68 -22.19
CA PHE A 13 -34.00 10.43 -21.53
C PHE A 13 -35.16 9.45 -21.68
N ARG A 14 -34.88 8.28 -22.27
CA ARG A 14 -35.84 7.18 -22.35
C ARG A 14 -35.49 6.16 -21.29
N MET A 15 -36.38 6.00 -20.31
CA MET A 15 -36.18 5.01 -19.25
C MET A 15 -36.73 3.65 -19.71
N PRO A 16 -35.94 2.57 -19.69
CA PRO A 16 -36.46 1.23 -19.88
C PRO A 16 -37.41 0.86 -18.73
N THR A 17 -38.29 -0.11 -18.97
CA THR A 17 -39.10 -0.70 -17.89
C THR A 17 -38.19 -1.56 -17.01
N GLY A 18 -38.37 -1.47 -15.69
CA GLY A 18 -37.66 -2.33 -14.74
C GLY A 18 -37.99 -3.80 -14.94
N GLN A 19 -37.04 -4.67 -14.58
CA GLN A 19 -37.18 -6.11 -14.54
C GLN A 19 -37.22 -6.58 -13.09
N GLN A 20 -37.99 -7.64 -12.84
CA GLN A 20 -38.01 -8.30 -11.54
C GLN A 20 -36.67 -9.00 -11.26
N LEU A 21 -36.14 -8.82 -10.05
CA LEU A 21 -35.09 -9.68 -9.47
C LEU A 21 -35.65 -10.37 -8.24
N GLY A 22 -35.19 -11.59 -7.96
CA GLY A 22 -35.55 -12.27 -6.73
C GLY A 22 -34.83 -13.58 -6.52
N GLY A 23 -35.21 -14.26 -5.45
CA GLY A 23 -34.66 -15.55 -5.10
C GLY A 23 -35.24 -16.07 -3.81
N ARG A 24 -34.57 -17.07 -3.24
CA ARG A 24 -34.94 -17.69 -1.97
C ARG A 24 -33.74 -17.78 -1.03
N VAL A 25 -33.98 -17.59 0.26
CA VAL A 25 -33.01 -17.80 1.33
C VAL A 25 -33.41 -19.01 2.16
N VAL A 26 -32.47 -19.91 2.43
CA VAL A 26 -32.65 -21.14 3.20
C VAL A 26 -31.53 -21.32 4.21
N ASP A 27 -31.71 -22.19 5.20
CA ASP A 27 -30.62 -22.61 6.08
C ASP A 27 -29.81 -23.78 5.48
N GLU A 28 -28.76 -24.20 6.19
CA GLU A 28 -27.89 -25.34 5.85
C GLU A 28 -28.64 -26.66 5.59
N GLN A 29 -29.87 -26.80 6.11
CA GLN A 29 -30.72 -27.97 5.93
C GLN A 29 -31.75 -27.78 4.79
N GLY A 30 -31.71 -26.65 4.09
CA GLY A 30 -32.63 -26.29 3.01
C GLY A 30 -33.99 -25.76 3.49
N VAL A 31 -34.15 -25.51 4.80
CA VAL A 31 -35.38 -24.97 5.38
C VAL A 31 -35.46 -23.48 5.06
N PRO A 32 -36.63 -22.95 4.61
CA PRO A 32 -36.78 -21.52 4.38
C PRO A 32 -36.41 -20.64 5.58
N VAL A 33 -35.65 -19.58 5.34
CA VAL A 33 -35.36 -18.54 6.33
C VAL A 33 -36.30 -17.37 6.09
N THR A 34 -37.15 -17.08 7.08
CA THR A 34 -38.10 -15.96 7.07
C THR A 34 -37.47 -14.71 7.67
N ASN A 35 -37.87 -13.52 7.21
CA ASN A 35 -37.41 -12.21 7.71
C ASN A 35 -35.91 -11.93 7.53
N ALA A 36 -35.21 -12.67 6.66
CA ALA A 36 -33.91 -12.24 6.16
C ALA A 36 -34.10 -10.98 5.29
N GLN A 37 -33.34 -9.93 5.59
CA GLN A 37 -33.31 -8.71 4.80
C GLN A 37 -32.37 -8.89 3.62
N VAL A 38 -32.81 -8.55 2.41
CA VAL A 38 -31.99 -8.69 1.20
C VAL A 38 -31.82 -7.32 0.54
N GLN A 39 -30.63 -6.75 0.66
CA GLN A 39 -30.28 -5.53 -0.05
C GLN A 39 -29.70 -5.86 -1.43
N VAL A 40 -29.93 -4.98 -2.42
CA VAL A 40 -29.51 -5.18 -3.81
C VAL A 40 -28.80 -3.93 -4.32
N ARG A 41 -27.67 -4.14 -4.99
CA ARG A 41 -26.88 -3.08 -5.63
C ARG A 41 -26.46 -3.48 -7.04
N VAL A 42 -26.39 -2.50 -7.93
CA VAL A 42 -25.77 -2.63 -9.27
C VAL A 42 -24.25 -2.59 -9.13
N ASP A 43 -23.56 -3.54 -9.75
CA ASP A 43 -22.10 -3.58 -9.85
C ASP A 43 -21.68 -3.49 -11.32
N THR A 44 -20.74 -2.59 -11.62
CA THR A 44 -20.25 -2.37 -12.98
C THR A 44 -18.86 -2.98 -13.10
N LYS A 45 -18.65 -3.88 -14.07
CA LYS A 45 -17.41 -4.68 -14.23
C LYS A 45 -16.12 -3.84 -14.33
N ASP A 46 -16.22 -2.57 -14.71
CA ASP A 46 -15.13 -1.60 -14.68
C ASP A 46 -15.14 -0.81 -13.36
N GLY A 47 -14.27 -1.15 -12.40
CA GLY A 47 -14.01 -0.37 -11.19
C GLY A 47 -13.43 1.05 -11.41
N LYS A 48 -13.68 1.67 -12.57
CA LYS A 48 -13.41 3.08 -12.82
C LYS A 48 -14.24 3.89 -11.82
N LYS A 49 -13.56 4.58 -10.90
CA LYS A 49 -14.20 5.61 -10.07
C LYS A 49 -15.00 6.52 -11.00
N PRO A 50 -16.33 6.63 -10.86
CA PRO A 50 -17.10 7.51 -11.71
C PRO A 50 -16.55 8.92 -11.53
N SER A 51 -16.18 9.56 -12.64
CA SER A 51 -15.99 11.01 -12.64
C SER A 51 -17.29 11.63 -12.15
N LEU A 52 -17.21 12.47 -11.12
CA LEU A 52 -18.36 13.16 -10.53
C LEU A 52 -19.31 13.69 -11.62
N PRO A 53 -20.64 13.54 -11.46
CA PRO A 53 -21.36 13.16 -10.24
C PRO A 53 -21.45 11.65 -9.97
N LEU A 54 -21.38 11.26 -8.69
CA LEU A 54 -21.62 9.89 -8.22
C LEU A 54 -23.13 9.58 -8.32
N LEU A 55 -23.49 8.64 -9.18
CA LEU A 55 -24.81 8.00 -9.17
C LEU A 55 -24.83 6.95 -8.05
N SER A 56 -25.87 6.94 -7.21
CA SER A 56 -26.09 5.82 -6.30
C SER A 56 -26.33 4.56 -7.12
N THR A 57 -25.64 3.48 -6.76
CA THR A 57 -25.76 2.16 -7.40
C THR A 57 -26.64 1.22 -6.58
N SER A 58 -27.13 1.67 -5.42
CA SER A 58 -28.03 0.88 -4.57
C SER A 58 -29.46 0.92 -5.12
N LEU A 59 -30.09 -0.25 -5.25
CA LEU A 59 -31.50 -0.39 -5.63
C LEU A 59 -32.43 -0.47 -4.41
N THR A 60 -31.87 -0.72 -3.22
CA THR A 60 -32.61 -0.86 -1.97
C THR A 60 -31.97 -0.01 -0.88
N ASP A 61 -32.06 1.31 -1.04
CA ASP A 61 -31.53 2.29 -0.11
C ASP A 61 -32.63 3.02 0.66
N THR A 62 -32.67 2.82 1.97
CA THR A 62 -33.65 3.48 2.86
C THR A 62 -33.46 4.98 2.92
N ASP A 63 -32.24 5.51 2.70
CA ASP A 63 -31.98 6.95 2.69
C ASP A 63 -32.63 7.63 1.48
N PHE A 64 -32.92 6.87 0.42
CA PHE A 64 -33.64 7.33 -0.78
C PHE A 64 -35.09 6.80 -0.86
N GLY A 65 -35.60 6.15 0.20
CA GLY A 65 -36.99 5.70 0.27
C GLY A 65 -37.27 4.33 -0.37
N TYR A 66 -36.24 3.51 -0.64
CA TYR A 66 -36.36 2.17 -1.20
C TYR A 66 -35.97 1.12 -0.15
N PRO A 67 -36.90 0.64 0.70
CA PRO A 67 -36.56 -0.32 1.75
C PRO A 67 -36.15 -1.68 1.14
N ALA A 68 -35.16 -2.32 1.75
CA ALA A 68 -34.76 -3.67 1.36
C ALA A 68 -35.89 -4.69 1.61
N PRO A 69 -36.20 -5.58 0.64
CA PRO A 69 -37.19 -6.63 0.84
C PRO A 69 -36.79 -7.57 1.96
N MET A 70 -37.81 -8.07 2.67
CA MET A 70 -37.68 -9.14 3.65
C MET A 70 -38.20 -10.43 3.04
N THR A 71 -37.54 -11.55 3.35
CA THR A 71 -38.00 -12.87 2.91
C THR A 71 -39.31 -13.29 3.57
N ASP A 72 -40.19 -13.92 2.79
CA ASP A 72 -41.49 -14.41 3.25
C ASP A 72 -41.40 -15.75 4.04
N ALA A 73 -42.55 -16.35 4.35
CA ALA A 73 -42.67 -17.62 5.07
C ALA A 73 -41.98 -18.80 4.34
N GLU A 74 -41.81 -18.70 3.02
CA GLU A 74 -41.13 -19.67 2.18
C GLU A 74 -39.73 -19.21 1.77
N GLY A 75 -39.22 -18.16 2.42
CA GLY A 75 -37.87 -17.63 2.25
C GLY A 75 -37.69 -16.82 0.97
N ARG A 76 -38.77 -16.46 0.26
CA ARG A 76 -38.68 -15.76 -1.03
C ARG A 76 -38.62 -14.25 -0.86
N TRP A 77 -37.90 -13.58 -1.74
CA TRP A 77 -37.78 -12.13 -1.82
C TRP A 77 -37.77 -11.68 -3.28
N SER A 78 -38.17 -10.43 -3.55
CA SER A 78 -38.09 -9.82 -4.87
C SER A 78 -38.07 -8.28 -4.85
N ILE A 79 -37.55 -7.68 -5.92
CA ILE A 79 -37.70 -6.27 -6.30
C ILE A 79 -38.17 -6.17 -7.76
N GLU A 80 -38.81 -5.08 -8.17
CA GLU A 80 -39.48 -4.94 -9.48
C GLU A 80 -38.81 -3.94 -10.44
N ASP A 81 -37.90 -3.13 -9.90
CA ASP A 81 -37.34 -1.92 -10.52
C ASP A 81 -35.86 -2.07 -10.91
N ALA A 82 -35.37 -3.31 -10.99
CA ALA A 82 -33.99 -3.53 -11.41
C ALA A 82 -33.80 -3.19 -12.89
N PRO A 83 -32.65 -2.62 -13.29
CA PRO A 83 -32.32 -2.38 -14.69
C PRO A 83 -32.39 -3.67 -15.54
N ALA A 84 -33.12 -3.61 -16.65
CA ALA A 84 -33.21 -4.70 -17.62
C ALA A 84 -31.91 -4.82 -18.42
N SER A 85 -31.49 -6.06 -18.73
CA SER A 85 -30.27 -6.32 -19.51
C SER A 85 -30.16 -5.41 -20.74
N PRO A 86 -29.03 -4.72 -20.96
CA PRO A 86 -28.78 -4.11 -22.25
C PRO A 86 -28.73 -5.20 -23.32
N GLU A 87 -29.09 -4.87 -24.57
CA GLU A 87 -29.02 -5.79 -25.72
C GLU A 87 -27.59 -6.35 -25.92
N ASP A 88 -26.57 -5.65 -25.40
CA ASP A 88 -25.19 -6.09 -25.23
C ASP A 88 -24.96 -6.46 -23.74
N ALA A 89 -25.02 -7.76 -23.42
CA ALA A 89 -25.22 -8.31 -22.07
C ALA A 89 -24.09 -8.14 -21.02
N ASP A 90 -23.16 -7.19 -21.17
CA ASP A 90 -21.92 -7.11 -20.38
C ASP A 90 -21.76 -5.89 -19.46
N ASP A 91 -22.75 -4.99 -19.39
CA ASP A 91 -22.55 -3.67 -18.77
C ASP A 91 -22.59 -3.67 -17.22
N TYR A 92 -23.38 -4.55 -16.58
CA TYR A 92 -23.48 -4.61 -15.12
C TYR A 92 -24.05 -5.94 -14.56
N ASP A 93 -23.62 -6.29 -13.35
CA ASP A 93 -24.07 -7.40 -12.50
C ASP A 93 -24.83 -6.87 -11.26
N PHE A 94 -25.42 -7.79 -10.47
CA PHE A 94 -26.05 -7.43 -9.19
C PHE A 94 -25.34 -8.10 -8.02
N LEU A 95 -25.08 -7.31 -6.98
CA LEU A 95 -24.57 -7.80 -5.71
C LEU A 95 -25.66 -7.75 -4.64
N LEU A 96 -25.75 -8.82 -3.86
CA LEU A 96 -26.66 -8.93 -2.72
C LEU A 96 -25.93 -8.67 -1.40
N LYS A 97 -26.66 -8.16 -0.41
CA LYS A 97 -26.25 -8.19 0.99
C LYS A 97 -27.41 -8.70 1.83
N VAL A 98 -27.28 -9.91 2.35
CA VAL A 98 -28.32 -10.63 3.09
C VAL A 98 -28.00 -10.62 4.57
N THR A 99 -28.88 -10.06 5.41
CA THR A 99 -28.70 -10.05 6.87
C THR A 99 -29.87 -10.74 7.57
N HIS A 100 -29.62 -11.37 8.73
CA HIS A 100 -30.65 -12.01 9.53
C HIS A 100 -30.28 -11.99 11.03
N PRO A 101 -31.24 -11.86 11.97
CA PRO A 101 -30.96 -11.85 13.41
C PRO A 101 -30.35 -13.13 14.00
N ASP A 102 -30.70 -14.30 13.46
CA ASP A 102 -30.29 -15.63 13.96
C ASP A 102 -29.29 -16.39 13.07
N PHE A 103 -28.97 -15.87 11.89
CA PHE A 103 -28.04 -16.52 10.95
C PHE A 103 -26.89 -15.57 10.63
N ALA A 104 -25.72 -16.13 10.33
CA ALA A 104 -24.60 -15.34 9.84
C ALA A 104 -24.90 -14.87 8.42
N GLY A 105 -25.10 -13.56 8.26
CA GLY A 105 -25.35 -12.91 6.99
C GLY A 105 -24.09 -12.36 6.34
N ASP A 106 -24.27 -11.67 5.22
CA ASP A 106 -23.23 -10.93 4.51
C ASP A 106 -22.67 -9.80 5.37
N THR A 107 -21.35 -9.76 5.47
CA THR A 107 -20.61 -8.63 6.04
C THR A 107 -20.08 -7.69 4.96
N LYS A 108 -20.04 -8.13 3.70
CA LYS A 108 -19.69 -7.33 2.50
C LYS A 108 -20.71 -7.60 1.38
N TRP A 109 -20.88 -6.64 0.47
CA TRP A 109 -21.71 -6.87 -0.73
C TRP A 109 -21.18 -8.05 -1.54
N GLY A 110 -22.08 -8.98 -1.90
CA GLY A 110 -21.80 -10.12 -2.75
C GLY A 110 -21.13 -11.31 -2.07
N GLU A 111 -20.83 -11.25 -0.77
CA GLU A 111 -20.01 -12.25 -0.08
C GLU A 111 -20.59 -13.67 -0.18
N LEU A 112 -21.83 -13.90 0.25
CA LEU A 112 -22.51 -15.19 0.17
C LEU A 112 -22.81 -15.58 -1.28
N GLN A 113 -23.17 -14.60 -2.11
CA GLN A 113 -23.45 -14.80 -3.54
C GLN A 113 -22.22 -15.37 -4.27
N GLN A 114 -21.02 -14.84 -4.00
CA GLN A 114 -19.76 -15.29 -4.58
C GLN A 114 -19.34 -16.66 -4.05
N HIS A 115 -19.48 -16.90 -2.73
CA HIS A 115 -19.16 -18.21 -2.15
C HIS A 115 -20.13 -19.33 -2.59
N GLN A 116 -21.36 -18.99 -3.01
CA GLN A 116 -22.41 -19.94 -3.41
C GLN A 116 -22.74 -19.88 -4.91
N PRO A 117 -21.74 -19.57 -5.73
CA PRO A 117 -21.80 -19.00 -7.09
C PRO A 117 -23.21 -18.67 -7.65
N VAL A 118 -23.96 -17.77 -6.99
CA VAL A 118 -25.28 -17.33 -7.45
C VAL A 118 -25.11 -16.27 -8.55
N THR A 119 -25.70 -16.52 -9.71
CA THR A 119 -25.54 -15.71 -10.92
C THR A 119 -26.61 -14.62 -11.08
N THR A 120 -26.28 -13.54 -11.78
CA THR A 120 -27.24 -12.50 -12.20
C THR A 120 -28.44 -13.10 -12.95
N ASP A 121 -28.22 -14.10 -13.81
CA ASP A 121 -29.27 -14.77 -14.56
C ASP A 121 -30.22 -15.60 -13.68
N GLU A 122 -29.73 -16.16 -12.58
CA GLU A 122 -30.58 -16.82 -11.59
C GLU A 122 -31.42 -15.81 -10.83
N LEU A 123 -30.86 -14.65 -10.48
CA LEU A 123 -31.60 -13.56 -9.82
C LEU A 123 -32.71 -13.02 -10.73
N ARG A 124 -32.43 -12.79 -12.01
CA ARG A 124 -33.42 -12.35 -13.02
C ARG A 124 -34.55 -13.36 -13.25
N ARG A 125 -34.26 -14.65 -13.07
CA ARG A 125 -35.27 -15.72 -13.20
C ARG A 125 -35.99 -16.03 -11.89
N GLY A 126 -35.60 -15.39 -10.77
CA GLY A 126 -36.10 -15.75 -9.44
C GLY A 126 -35.69 -17.15 -8.98
N ALA A 127 -34.64 -17.73 -9.59
CA ALA A 127 -34.19 -19.10 -9.36
C ALA A 127 -33.03 -19.20 -8.36
N ALA A 128 -32.46 -18.06 -7.95
CA ALA A 128 -31.36 -18.00 -7.00
C ALA A 128 -31.76 -18.57 -5.64
N VAL A 129 -30.90 -19.41 -5.06
CA VAL A 129 -31.04 -19.91 -3.70
C VAL A 129 -29.76 -19.59 -2.92
N LEU A 130 -29.91 -18.84 -1.84
CA LEU A 130 -28.82 -18.54 -0.90
C LEU A 130 -29.02 -19.31 0.40
N VAL A 131 -27.95 -19.94 0.87
CA VAL A 131 -27.88 -20.68 2.12
C VAL A 131 -27.26 -19.77 3.19
N LEU A 132 -27.97 -19.57 4.30
CA LEU A 132 -27.45 -18.89 5.48
C LEU A 132 -27.02 -19.92 6.52
N ASN A 133 -25.79 -19.79 6.99
CA ASN A 133 -25.24 -20.64 8.04
C ASN A 133 -25.67 -20.12 9.41
N ARG A 134 -25.85 -21.03 10.38
CA ARG A 134 -26.11 -20.59 11.76
C ARG A 134 -24.87 -19.92 12.33
N GLY A 135 -25.01 -18.65 12.71
CA GLY A 135 -23.94 -17.91 13.37
C GLY A 135 -23.95 -18.11 14.88
N THR A 136 -22.85 -17.71 15.52
CA THR A 136 -22.73 -17.58 16.96
C THR A 136 -22.99 -16.13 17.34
N VAL A 137 -24.03 -15.89 18.13
CA VAL A 137 -24.29 -14.57 18.72
C VAL A 137 -23.24 -14.31 19.79
N ILE A 138 -22.58 -13.14 19.72
CA ILE A 138 -21.67 -12.70 20.78
C ILE A 138 -22.38 -11.68 21.64
N THR A 139 -22.34 -11.92 22.95
CA THR A 139 -22.85 -11.02 23.97
C THR A 139 -21.76 -10.72 24.98
N GLY A 140 -21.95 -9.67 25.77
CA GLY A 140 -21.02 -9.35 26.84
C GLY A 140 -21.38 -8.10 27.60
N ASN A 141 -20.55 -7.79 28.61
CA ASN A 141 -20.66 -6.56 29.39
C ASN A 141 -19.38 -5.75 29.33
N VAL A 142 -19.55 -4.44 29.46
CA VAL A 142 -18.48 -3.45 29.49
C VAL A 142 -18.63 -2.62 30.74
N THR A 143 -17.59 -2.63 31.58
CA THR A 143 -17.53 -1.86 32.82
C THR A 143 -16.37 -0.88 32.81
N GLY A 144 -16.50 0.19 33.59
CA GLY A 144 -15.37 1.05 33.95
C GLY A 144 -14.53 0.44 35.08
N PRO A 145 -13.44 1.12 35.48
CA PRO A 145 -12.51 0.63 36.50
C PRO A 145 -13.12 0.68 37.92
N ASP A 146 -14.26 1.35 38.09
CA ASP A 146 -15.04 1.37 39.32
C ASP A 146 -16.11 0.26 39.35
N GLY A 147 -16.11 -0.63 38.34
CA GLY A 147 -17.06 -1.74 38.19
C GLY A 147 -18.45 -1.30 37.73
N LYS A 148 -18.68 -0.02 37.42
CA LYS A 148 -19.97 0.46 36.91
C LYS A 148 -20.10 0.17 35.41
N PRO A 149 -21.33 -0.06 34.91
CA PRO A 149 -21.56 -0.27 33.48
C PRO A 149 -21.23 0.97 32.67
N VAL A 150 -20.60 0.78 31.52
CA VAL A 150 -20.38 1.82 30.50
C VAL A 150 -21.67 2.01 29.72
N THR A 151 -22.35 3.14 29.91
CA THR A 151 -23.72 3.34 29.40
C THR A 151 -23.79 3.92 27.99
N ARG A 152 -22.63 4.25 27.39
CA ARG A 152 -22.53 4.76 26.03
C ARG A 152 -21.20 4.31 25.43
N GLY A 153 -21.29 3.57 24.33
CA GLY A 153 -20.14 3.22 23.53
C GLY A 153 -20.52 2.32 22.37
N TRP A 154 -19.51 1.92 21.62
CA TRP A 154 -19.61 1.13 20.43
C TRP A 154 -18.67 -0.06 20.51
N PHE A 155 -19.15 -1.16 19.96
CA PHE A 155 -18.44 -2.40 19.82
C PHE A 155 -18.22 -2.64 18.33
N VAL A 156 -16.97 -2.76 17.91
CA VAL A 156 -16.58 -2.85 16.50
C VAL A 156 -15.81 -4.15 16.28
N TRP A 157 -16.23 -5.00 15.34
CA TRP A 157 -15.62 -6.33 15.12
C TRP A 157 -14.83 -6.46 13.80
N ASN A 158 -14.27 -5.34 13.34
CA ASN A 158 -13.42 -5.27 12.15
C ASN A 158 -12.32 -4.22 12.35
N ASP A 159 -11.18 -4.39 11.70
CA ASP A 159 -10.10 -3.41 11.74
C ASP A 159 -10.24 -2.28 10.73
N GLU A 160 -11.01 -2.46 9.65
CA GLU A 160 -11.30 -1.43 8.64
C GLU A 160 -12.81 -1.22 8.45
N PRO A 161 -13.55 -0.91 9.53
CA PRO A 161 -15.02 -0.89 9.51
C PRO A 161 -15.60 0.19 8.58
N TYR A 162 -14.85 1.26 8.27
CA TYR A 162 -15.36 2.44 7.57
C TYR A 162 -14.86 2.64 6.13
N PHE A 163 -13.93 1.79 5.68
CA PHE A 163 -13.37 1.85 4.33
C PHE A 163 -14.00 0.81 3.39
N ASN A 164 -14.79 -0.09 3.96
CA ASN A 164 -15.55 -1.11 3.26
C ASN A 164 -17.07 -0.89 3.45
N SER A 165 -17.88 -1.59 2.67
CA SER A 165 -19.33 -1.45 2.61
C SER A 165 -20.10 -2.29 3.65
N GLY A 166 -19.41 -2.77 4.68
CA GLY A 166 -19.97 -3.64 5.72
C GLY A 166 -20.46 -2.87 6.94
N ASP A 167 -21.35 -3.51 7.70
CA ASP A 167 -21.80 -3.03 9.02
C ASP A 167 -21.04 -3.80 10.09
N TRP A 168 -20.15 -3.12 10.79
CA TRP A 168 -19.18 -3.75 11.69
C TRP A 168 -19.32 -3.27 13.14
N GLU A 169 -20.45 -2.68 13.49
CA GLU A 169 -20.65 -1.98 14.76
C GLU A 169 -21.97 -2.32 15.45
N ALA A 170 -21.93 -2.33 16.78
CA ALA A 170 -23.10 -2.41 17.64
C ALA A 170 -22.96 -1.42 18.80
N THR A 171 -24.09 -0.93 19.32
CA THR A 171 -24.10 -0.02 20.46
C THR A 171 -24.12 -0.77 21.79
N ILE A 172 -23.44 -0.22 22.78
CA ILE A 172 -23.57 -0.63 24.18
C ILE A 172 -24.83 0.02 24.77
N ASP A 173 -25.66 -0.78 25.44
CA ASP A 173 -26.89 -0.31 26.06
C ASP A 173 -26.66 0.37 27.43
N GLU A 174 -27.74 0.90 28.02
CA GLU A 174 -27.68 1.60 29.31
C GLU A 174 -27.23 0.72 30.50
N ARG A 175 -27.20 -0.61 30.33
CA ARG A 175 -26.74 -1.57 31.34
C ARG A 175 -25.29 -1.99 31.10
N GLY A 176 -24.62 -1.42 30.10
CA GLY A 176 -23.27 -1.83 29.71
C GLY A 176 -23.24 -3.13 28.93
N HIS A 177 -24.38 -3.61 28.44
CA HIS A 177 -24.46 -4.84 27.67
C HIS A 177 -24.39 -4.55 26.17
N PHE A 178 -23.76 -5.44 25.43
CA PHE A 178 -23.76 -5.42 23.97
C PHE A 178 -24.16 -6.78 23.41
N GLN A 179 -24.72 -6.76 22.21
CA GLN A 179 -24.99 -7.94 21.41
C GLN A 179 -24.68 -7.59 19.96
N ILE A 180 -23.89 -8.43 19.30
CA ILE A 180 -23.63 -8.28 17.86
C ILE A 180 -24.43 -9.34 17.07
N PRO A 181 -24.65 -9.12 15.76
CA PRO A 181 -25.23 -10.12 14.89
C PRO A 181 -24.47 -11.46 14.91
N PRO A 182 -25.12 -12.59 14.60
CA PRO A 182 -24.47 -13.88 14.57
C PRO A 182 -23.26 -13.89 13.61
N LEU A 183 -22.09 -14.29 14.10
CA LEU A 183 -20.88 -14.43 13.30
C LEU A 183 -20.55 -15.90 13.03
N THR A 184 -19.89 -16.19 11.91
CA THR A 184 -19.32 -17.52 11.68
C THR A 184 -18.18 -17.80 12.67
N PRO A 185 -17.86 -19.07 12.96
CA PRO A 185 -16.70 -19.39 13.78
C PRO A 185 -15.39 -18.90 13.14
N GLY A 186 -14.54 -18.25 13.93
CA GLY A 186 -13.31 -17.62 13.42
C GLY A 186 -12.67 -16.67 14.44
N GLU A 187 -11.53 -16.09 14.09
CA GLU A 187 -10.86 -15.06 14.90
C GLU A 187 -11.32 -13.67 14.43
N TYR A 188 -11.83 -12.85 15.35
CA TYR A 188 -12.31 -11.50 15.04
C TYR A 188 -11.58 -10.45 15.87
N PRO A 189 -11.05 -9.38 15.25
CA PRO A 189 -10.57 -8.24 15.98
C PRO A 189 -11.75 -7.47 16.55
N ILE A 190 -11.75 -7.25 17.87
CA ILE A 190 -12.82 -6.54 18.56
C ILE A 190 -12.26 -5.29 19.22
N THR A 191 -12.85 -4.14 18.90
CA THR A 191 -12.51 -2.83 19.47
C THR A 191 -13.71 -2.25 20.20
N ILE A 192 -13.51 -1.80 21.44
CA ILE A 192 -14.51 -1.06 22.21
C ILE A 192 -14.12 0.42 22.27
N ILE A 193 -15.06 1.27 21.87
CA ILE A 193 -14.91 2.72 21.82
C ILE A 193 -15.98 3.33 22.72
N ALA A 194 -15.58 3.99 23.80
CA ALA A 194 -16.53 4.59 24.75
C ALA A 194 -16.02 5.97 25.21
N PRO A 195 -16.78 7.06 25.02
CA PRO A 195 -16.37 8.39 25.45
C PRO A 195 -16.04 8.41 26.96
N GLY A 196 -14.88 8.95 27.30
CA GLY A 196 -14.36 8.99 28.68
C GLY A 196 -13.41 7.85 29.04
N TYR A 197 -13.32 6.81 28.20
CA TYR A 197 -12.48 5.64 28.42
C TYR A 197 -11.44 5.49 27.32
N ALA A 198 -10.27 4.95 27.66
CA ALA A 198 -9.29 4.54 26.66
C ALA A 198 -9.88 3.38 25.86
N ALA A 199 -9.87 3.49 24.53
CA ALA A 199 -10.32 2.40 23.67
C ALA A 199 -9.51 1.13 23.94
N GLU A 200 -10.15 -0.02 23.83
CA GLU A 200 -9.54 -1.33 24.04
C GLU A 200 -9.76 -2.21 22.82
N ARG A 201 -8.72 -2.94 22.40
CA ARG A 201 -8.78 -3.90 21.27
C ARG A 201 -8.30 -5.27 21.71
N ARG A 202 -9.00 -6.34 21.29
CA ARG A 202 -8.68 -7.74 21.58
C ARG A 202 -9.11 -8.64 20.41
N ILE A 203 -8.30 -9.65 20.07
CA ILE A 203 -8.72 -10.72 19.16
C ILE A 203 -9.59 -11.72 19.93
N VAL A 204 -10.74 -12.08 19.38
CA VAL A 204 -11.68 -13.02 20.01
C VAL A 204 -11.95 -14.20 19.09
N SER A 205 -11.72 -15.40 19.62
CA SER A 205 -12.02 -16.67 18.98
C SER A 205 -13.49 -17.01 19.12
N VAL A 206 -14.25 -16.77 18.06
CA VAL A 206 -15.68 -17.05 17.96
C VAL A 206 -15.89 -18.53 17.66
N ARG A 207 -16.65 -19.19 18.54
CA ARG A 207 -16.98 -20.61 18.43
C ARG A 207 -18.33 -20.91 19.06
N PRO A 208 -19.01 -21.98 18.65
CA PRO A 208 -20.26 -22.39 19.28
C PRO A 208 -20.10 -22.53 20.80
N GLY A 209 -21.03 -21.92 21.56
CA GLY A 209 -21.01 -21.93 23.02
C GLY A 209 -19.98 -21.02 23.68
N ILE A 210 -19.51 -19.97 22.99
CA ILE A 210 -18.69 -18.92 23.60
C ILE A 210 -19.41 -18.29 24.81
N GLU A 211 -18.67 -18.14 25.91
CA GLU A 211 -19.16 -17.47 27.12
C GLU A 211 -19.27 -15.95 26.88
N PRO A 212 -20.21 -15.24 27.56
CA PRO A 212 -20.35 -13.79 27.41
C PRO A 212 -19.05 -13.05 27.75
N LEU A 213 -18.60 -12.21 26.82
CA LEU A 213 -17.35 -11.48 26.95
C LEU A 213 -17.43 -10.43 28.07
N GLN A 214 -16.33 -10.22 28.77
CA GLN A 214 -16.20 -9.16 29.77
C GLN A 214 -15.06 -8.22 29.39
N PHE A 215 -15.33 -6.92 29.46
CA PHE A 215 -14.36 -5.85 29.23
C PHE A 215 -14.38 -4.88 30.41
N GLU A 216 -13.19 -4.52 30.91
CA GLU A 216 -13.01 -3.49 31.93
C GLU A 216 -12.17 -2.37 31.34
N LEU A 217 -12.81 -1.29 30.90
CA LEU A 217 -12.13 -0.19 30.24
C LEU A 217 -11.34 0.66 31.22
N LYS A 218 -10.15 1.08 30.79
CA LYS A 218 -9.33 2.04 31.53
C LYS A 218 -9.83 3.47 31.32
N PRO A 219 -9.58 4.40 32.26
CA PRO A 219 -9.79 5.83 32.01
C PRO A 219 -9.03 6.28 30.76
N GLY A 220 -9.66 7.12 29.95
CA GLY A 220 -8.98 7.73 28.81
C GLY A 220 -7.95 8.77 29.24
N ASN A 221 -7.02 9.10 28.35
CA ASN A 221 -6.00 10.10 28.58
C ASN A 221 -6.30 11.40 27.85
N ARG A 222 -5.92 12.50 28.47
CA ARG A 222 -5.98 13.80 27.84
C ARG A 222 -4.76 14.01 26.94
N ILE A 223 -5.00 14.29 25.67
CA ILE A 223 -3.97 14.75 24.72
C ILE A 223 -4.32 16.16 24.22
N VAL A 224 -3.30 17.01 24.11
CA VAL A 224 -3.45 18.42 23.73
C VAL A 224 -2.46 18.75 22.62
N PHE A 225 -2.93 19.41 21.56
CA PHE A 225 -2.08 19.96 20.49
C PHE A 225 -2.17 21.47 20.47
N HIS A 226 -1.03 22.15 20.33
CA HIS A 226 -0.93 23.55 19.94
C HIS A 226 -0.44 23.60 18.50
N ILE A 227 -1.32 23.94 17.58
CA ILE A 227 -1.03 23.93 16.14
C ILE A 227 -0.61 25.35 15.74
N VAL A 228 0.60 25.47 15.19
CA VAL A 228 1.27 26.75 14.92
C VAL A 228 1.93 26.76 13.54
N ASP A 229 2.25 27.94 13.03
CA ASP A 229 3.11 28.09 11.85
C ASP A 229 4.61 28.07 12.21
N GLY A 230 5.48 28.27 11.22
CA GLY A 230 6.93 28.27 11.40
C GLY A 230 7.48 29.38 12.31
N GLU A 231 6.69 30.42 12.59
CA GLU A 231 7.04 31.51 13.52
C GLU A 231 6.47 31.28 14.92
N GLY A 232 5.70 30.20 15.12
CA GLY A 232 5.03 29.88 16.37
C GLY A 232 3.66 30.54 16.53
N THR A 233 3.13 31.20 15.50
CA THR A 233 1.80 31.82 15.53
C THR A 233 0.71 30.75 15.48
N PRO A 234 -0.32 30.79 16.35
CA PRO A 234 -1.38 29.79 16.32
C PRO A 234 -2.19 29.76 15.04
N ILE A 235 -2.51 28.56 14.56
CA ILE A 235 -3.33 28.33 13.35
C ILE A 235 -4.77 27.98 13.78
N PRO A 236 -5.74 28.90 13.63
CA PRO A 236 -7.10 28.69 14.09
C PRO A 236 -7.84 27.63 13.25
N ASN A 237 -8.70 26.85 13.91
CA ASN A 237 -9.62 25.90 13.27
C ASN A 237 -8.96 24.82 12.40
N ALA A 238 -7.68 24.54 12.62
CA ALA A 238 -6.96 23.46 11.94
C ALA A 238 -7.71 22.13 12.12
N GLY A 239 -7.85 21.38 11.02
CA GLY A 239 -8.49 20.07 11.04
C GLY A 239 -7.52 19.01 11.56
N VAL A 240 -7.99 18.17 12.47
CA VAL A 240 -7.24 17.08 13.09
C VAL A 240 -8.03 15.81 12.89
N TYR A 241 -7.43 14.85 12.20
CA TYR A 241 -8.11 13.63 11.79
C TYR A 241 -7.27 12.41 12.16
N LEU A 242 -7.95 11.35 12.60
CA LEU A 242 -7.33 10.06 12.85
C LEU A 242 -7.17 9.34 11.51
N GLY A 243 -5.96 8.86 11.20
CA GLY A 243 -5.65 8.42 9.85
C GLY A 243 -4.19 8.61 9.49
N ALA A 244 -3.66 7.74 8.65
CA ALA A 244 -2.58 8.11 7.75
C ALA A 244 -3.16 8.55 6.39
N VAL A 245 -2.54 9.53 5.74
CA VAL A 245 -2.88 9.95 4.37
C VAL A 245 -2.64 8.79 3.38
N SER A 246 -1.73 7.88 3.74
CA SER A 246 -1.40 6.66 2.99
C SER A 246 -2.40 5.51 3.17
N GLY A 247 -3.42 5.65 4.04
CA GLY A 247 -4.37 4.57 4.37
C GLY A 247 -3.84 3.55 5.40
N ALA A 248 -2.63 3.75 5.92
CA ALA A 248 -2.02 2.92 6.95
C ALA A 248 -2.69 3.05 8.34
N ASN A 249 -2.76 1.92 9.07
CA ASN A 249 -3.39 1.76 10.38
C ASN A 249 -2.96 2.82 11.42
N THR A 250 -3.91 3.25 12.26
CA THR A 250 -3.79 4.49 13.04
C THR A 250 -3.53 4.28 14.52
N TRP A 251 -4.00 3.18 15.11
CA TRP A 251 -3.82 2.84 16.52
C TRP A 251 -3.97 1.33 16.68
N ASN A 252 -3.04 0.63 17.36
CA ASN A 252 -3.07 -0.83 17.53
C ASN A 252 -3.35 -1.64 16.24
N ASN A 253 -2.81 -1.17 15.11
CA ASN A 253 -3.00 -1.76 13.79
C ASN A 253 -4.49 -1.86 13.37
N THR A 254 -5.30 -0.89 13.78
CA THR A 254 -6.71 -0.78 13.39
C THR A 254 -7.06 0.62 12.90
N ASN A 255 -8.10 0.71 12.08
CA ASN A 255 -8.78 1.91 11.62
C ASN A 255 -10.18 2.07 12.26
N ALA A 256 -10.48 1.28 13.31
CA ALA A 256 -11.72 1.40 14.07
C ALA A 256 -11.85 2.75 14.80
N LEU A 257 -10.74 3.38 15.21
CA LEU A 257 -10.76 4.76 15.70
C LEU A 257 -10.81 5.74 14.55
N HIS A 258 -11.99 6.31 14.30
CA HIS A 258 -12.22 7.22 13.19
C HIS A 258 -12.97 8.47 13.64
N ASN A 259 -12.60 9.63 13.10
CA ASN A 259 -13.28 10.89 13.42
C ASN A 259 -13.68 11.69 12.17
N GLN A 260 -13.51 11.17 10.95
CA GLN A 260 -14.02 11.86 9.77
C GLN A 260 -15.51 11.58 9.60
N PRO A 261 -16.31 12.57 9.16
CA PRO A 261 -17.72 12.33 8.88
C PRO A 261 -17.88 11.39 7.68
N GLY A 262 -18.65 10.32 7.86
CA GLY A 262 -19.11 9.39 6.83
C GLY A 262 -20.53 8.93 7.14
N SER A 263 -21.27 8.46 6.13
CA SER A 263 -22.64 7.96 6.33
C SER A 263 -22.71 6.72 7.22
N ASN A 264 -21.63 5.95 7.27
CA ASN A 264 -21.46 4.73 8.07
C ASN A 264 -20.57 4.93 9.31
N VAL A 265 -20.20 6.16 9.68
CA VAL A 265 -19.31 6.43 10.82
C VAL A 265 -20.11 7.03 11.98
N PRO A 266 -20.20 6.35 13.15
CA PRO A 266 -20.82 6.94 14.32
C PRO A 266 -20.10 8.18 14.82
N ASP A 267 -20.85 9.13 15.37
CA ASP A 267 -20.26 10.23 16.12
C ASP A 267 -19.82 9.76 17.51
N TYR A 268 -18.59 9.26 17.58
CA TYR A 268 -17.94 8.90 18.84
C TYR A 268 -17.66 10.10 19.76
N GLY A 269 -17.81 11.34 19.27
CA GLY A 269 -17.43 12.53 20.01
C GLY A 269 -15.91 12.75 20.06
N ILE A 270 -15.14 12.16 19.15
CA ILE A 270 -13.73 12.49 18.95
C ILE A 270 -13.66 13.85 18.22
N PRO A 271 -12.97 14.86 18.79
CA PRO A 271 -12.90 16.18 18.16
C PRO A 271 -12.23 16.14 16.78
N ARG A 272 -12.60 17.07 15.91
CA ARG A 272 -12.14 17.13 14.51
C ARG A 272 -11.34 18.38 14.17
N ARG A 273 -11.36 19.38 15.06
CA ARG A 273 -10.78 20.69 14.82
C ARG A 273 -10.19 21.24 16.10
N ALA A 274 -9.09 21.96 15.95
CA ALA A 274 -8.62 22.87 16.97
C ALA A 274 -9.56 24.08 17.10
N ASP A 275 -9.46 24.78 18.23
CA ASP A 275 -10.21 26.00 18.50
C ASP A 275 -9.63 27.22 17.74
N THR A 276 -10.12 28.41 18.07
CA THR A 276 -9.68 29.68 17.49
C THR A 276 -8.26 30.09 17.88
N HIS A 277 -7.64 29.41 18.85
CA HIS A 277 -6.26 29.61 19.29
C HIS A 277 -5.36 28.47 18.84
N GLY A 278 -5.80 27.63 17.88
CA GLY A 278 -5.02 26.49 17.40
C GLY A 278 -4.86 25.37 18.44
N VAL A 279 -5.68 25.34 19.49
CA VAL A 279 -5.63 24.31 20.53
C VAL A 279 -6.63 23.21 20.22
N TYR A 280 -6.13 21.98 20.08
CA TYR A 280 -6.93 20.76 20.00
C TYR A 280 -6.84 19.99 21.32
N VAL A 281 -7.96 19.48 21.82
CA VAL A 281 -8.01 18.69 23.05
C VAL A 281 -8.86 17.45 22.80
N TRP A 282 -8.35 16.28 23.17
CA TRP A 282 -9.14 15.05 23.27
C TRP A 282 -8.91 14.43 24.64
N ASP A 283 -9.95 14.40 25.48
CA ASP A 283 -9.83 14.09 26.91
C ASP A 283 -9.78 12.59 27.24
N TRP A 284 -10.02 11.72 26.25
CA TRP A 284 -10.10 10.27 26.45
C TRP A 284 -9.36 9.48 25.37
N ALA A 285 -8.25 10.02 24.86
CA ALA A 285 -7.36 9.30 23.95
C ALA A 285 -6.81 8.01 24.58
N PRO A 286 -6.56 6.95 23.79
CA PRO A 286 -5.96 5.72 24.29
C PRO A 286 -4.49 5.94 24.72
N ASP A 287 -3.95 5.02 25.53
CA ASP A 287 -2.55 5.07 26.02
C ASP A 287 -1.51 4.97 24.88
N GLY A 288 -1.86 4.21 23.84
CA GLY A 288 -0.98 3.90 22.70
C GLY A 288 -0.86 5.02 21.68
N ALA A 289 0.13 4.91 20.80
CA ALA A 289 0.33 5.88 19.72
C ALA A 289 -0.89 5.88 18.79
N VAL A 290 -1.38 7.08 18.48
CA VAL A 290 -2.42 7.31 17.49
C VAL A 290 -1.82 8.14 16.37
N THR A 291 -2.06 7.78 15.12
CA THR A 291 -1.66 8.55 13.95
C THR A 291 -2.70 9.63 13.65
N TYR A 292 -2.22 10.87 13.62
CA TYR A 292 -3.00 12.05 13.28
C TYR A 292 -2.47 12.64 11.98
N TYR A 293 -3.37 13.06 11.09
CA TYR A 293 -3.00 14.02 10.06
C TYR A 293 -3.70 15.36 10.31
N VAL A 294 -2.87 16.41 10.36
CA VAL A 294 -3.28 17.77 10.68
C VAL A 294 -3.22 18.60 9.40
N ARG A 295 -4.32 19.28 9.08
CA ARG A 295 -4.40 20.15 7.89
C ARG A 295 -5.01 21.50 8.20
N ALA A 296 -4.50 22.52 7.54
CA ALA A 296 -5.07 23.86 7.56
C ALA A 296 -4.98 24.48 6.16
N LYS A 297 -5.90 25.39 5.84
CA LYS A 297 -5.90 26.08 4.55
C LYS A 297 -4.61 26.91 4.41
N GLY A 298 -3.92 26.77 3.27
CA GLY A 298 -2.67 27.47 3.00
C GLY A 298 -1.43 26.83 3.62
N PHE A 299 -1.58 25.67 4.27
CA PHE A 299 -0.49 24.92 4.88
C PHE A 299 -0.39 23.51 4.27
N ALA A 300 0.82 22.96 4.25
CA ALA A 300 1.03 21.55 3.97
C ALA A 300 0.35 20.71 5.07
N THR A 301 -0.25 19.58 4.68
CA THR A 301 -0.73 18.58 5.65
C THR A 301 0.47 17.99 6.37
N ARG A 302 0.32 17.60 7.64
CA ARG A 302 1.36 16.95 8.42
C ARG A 302 0.81 15.71 9.11
N GLU A 303 1.47 14.57 8.92
CA GLU A 303 1.13 13.30 9.56
C GLU A 303 2.09 12.99 10.70
N LEU A 304 1.58 12.55 11.85
CA LEU A 304 2.35 12.29 13.07
C LEU A 304 1.69 11.19 13.93
N ALA A 305 2.48 10.23 14.40
CA ALA A 305 2.07 9.30 15.45
C ALA A 305 2.38 9.90 16.83
N LEU A 306 1.35 10.13 17.65
CA LEU A 306 1.48 10.79 18.95
C LEU A 306 0.84 9.96 20.06
N VAL A 307 1.50 9.95 21.22
CA VAL A 307 0.96 9.42 22.48
C VAL A 307 0.51 10.56 23.40
N PRO A 308 -0.45 10.34 24.30
CA PRO A 308 -0.73 11.27 25.38
C PRO A 308 0.53 11.53 26.23
N LYS A 309 0.80 12.80 26.53
CA LYS A 309 1.90 13.21 27.42
C LYS A 309 1.44 14.36 28.32
N LYS A 310 2.17 14.58 29.41
CA LYS A 310 1.83 15.60 30.42
C LYS A 310 1.72 17.02 29.84
N TYR A 311 2.57 17.32 28.85
CA TYR A 311 2.68 18.63 28.24
C TYR A 311 2.04 18.62 26.83
N PRO A 312 1.44 19.74 26.36
CA PRO A 312 0.90 19.81 25.01
C PRO A 312 1.95 19.46 23.95
N HIS A 313 1.53 18.79 22.88
CA HIS A 313 2.34 18.68 21.67
C HIS A 313 2.27 19.98 20.89
N VAL A 314 3.38 20.46 20.35
CA VAL A 314 3.40 21.61 19.44
C VAL A 314 3.54 21.11 18.01
N ILE A 315 2.50 21.35 17.20
CA ILE A 315 2.42 20.88 15.83
C ILE A 315 2.63 22.05 14.89
N THR A 316 3.85 22.19 14.38
CA THR A 316 4.19 23.18 13.36
C THR A 316 3.72 22.72 11.98
N LEU A 317 2.90 23.53 11.29
CA LEU A 317 2.57 23.33 9.89
C LEU A 317 3.41 24.26 9.00
N ALA A 318 4.00 23.69 7.95
CA ALA A 318 4.71 24.47 6.94
C ALA A 318 3.69 25.11 5.97
N PRO A 319 3.96 26.30 5.41
CA PRO A 319 3.14 26.86 4.34
C PRO A 319 3.00 25.89 3.16
N GLN A 320 1.89 25.98 2.44
CA GLN A 320 1.71 25.22 1.21
C GLN A 320 2.81 25.59 0.20
N ARG A 321 3.35 24.56 -0.46
CA ARG A 321 4.50 24.70 -1.35
C ARG A 321 4.10 25.06 -2.77
N PHE A 322 4.76 26.06 -3.34
CA PHE A 322 4.60 26.47 -4.72
C PHE A 322 5.96 26.71 -5.38
N ALA A 323 6.11 26.25 -6.61
CA ALA A 323 7.12 26.78 -7.52
C ALA A 323 6.44 27.83 -8.41
N VAL A 324 6.97 29.05 -8.43
CA VAL A 324 6.47 30.13 -9.29
C VAL A 324 7.62 30.73 -10.08
N GLY A 325 7.35 31.29 -11.24
CA GLY A 325 8.40 31.99 -11.98
C GLY A 325 8.04 32.26 -13.41
N THR A 326 9.08 32.54 -14.19
CA THR A 326 8.99 32.82 -15.61
C THR A 326 9.72 31.78 -16.46
N VAL A 327 9.14 31.43 -17.61
CA VAL A 327 9.69 30.52 -18.60
C VAL A 327 9.95 31.28 -19.89
N THR A 328 11.19 31.25 -20.34
CA THR A 328 11.67 32.00 -21.50
C THR A 328 12.35 31.10 -22.52
N ASP A 329 12.43 31.59 -23.75
CA ASP A 329 13.23 30.98 -24.81
C ASP A 329 14.72 31.28 -24.57
N ALA A 330 15.54 30.23 -24.41
CA ALA A 330 16.95 30.35 -24.08
C ALA A 330 17.78 31.06 -25.17
N SER A 331 17.30 31.11 -26.41
CA SER A 331 18.01 31.74 -27.54
C SER A 331 17.64 33.22 -27.70
N THR A 332 16.40 33.60 -27.40
CA THR A 332 15.88 34.96 -27.64
C THR A 332 15.60 35.75 -26.36
N GLY A 333 15.54 35.09 -25.20
CA GLY A 333 15.14 35.67 -23.92
C GLY A 333 13.65 36.07 -23.85
N LYS A 334 12.85 35.77 -24.88
CA LYS A 334 11.42 36.10 -24.91
C LYS A 334 10.63 35.11 -24.06
N ARG A 335 9.53 35.56 -23.47
CA ARG A 335 8.58 34.71 -22.74
C ARG A 335 7.93 33.70 -23.68
N ILE A 336 7.77 32.47 -23.21
CA ILE A 336 7.07 31.42 -23.95
C ILE A 336 5.58 31.53 -23.66
N GLU A 337 4.77 31.70 -24.71
CA GLU A 337 3.34 32.00 -24.58
C GLU A 337 2.54 30.87 -23.92
N ASN A 338 2.82 29.61 -24.27
CA ASN A 338 2.12 28.44 -23.73
C ASN A 338 3.13 27.34 -23.41
N PHE A 339 3.07 26.80 -22.20
CA PHE A 339 3.91 25.70 -21.75
C PHE A 339 3.22 24.97 -20.59
N GLN A 340 3.76 23.81 -20.22
CA GLN A 340 3.34 23.07 -19.04
C GLN A 340 4.48 23.02 -18.03
N ALA A 341 4.15 23.20 -16.75
CA ALA A 341 5.03 22.96 -15.62
C ALA A 341 4.47 21.78 -14.80
N MET A 342 5.31 20.81 -14.48
CA MET A 342 4.90 19.55 -13.85
C MET A 342 5.77 19.24 -12.63
N PRO A 343 5.20 18.80 -11.49
CA PRO A 343 6.00 18.42 -10.35
C PRO A 343 6.66 17.07 -10.58
N VAL A 344 7.92 16.95 -10.22
CA VAL A 344 8.70 15.70 -10.29
C VAL A 344 9.11 15.31 -8.87
N ILE A 345 8.52 14.24 -8.35
CA ILE A 345 8.90 13.69 -7.04
C ILE A 345 10.33 13.19 -7.12
N VAL A 346 11.13 13.57 -6.13
CA VAL A 346 12.47 13.02 -5.88
C VAL A 346 12.37 12.00 -4.76
N PHE A 347 12.31 10.71 -5.12
CA PHE A 347 12.33 9.62 -4.15
C PHE A 347 13.73 9.39 -3.59
N ARG A 348 14.74 9.41 -4.46
CA ARG A 348 16.19 9.35 -4.17
C ARG A 348 16.96 10.19 -5.20
N PRO A 349 18.25 10.52 -5.00
CA PRO A 349 19.01 11.34 -5.94
C PRO A 349 19.01 10.85 -7.40
N ASP A 350 18.73 9.58 -7.64
CA ASP A 350 18.70 8.91 -8.94
C ASP A 350 17.32 8.30 -9.30
N PHE A 351 16.30 8.50 -8.47
CA PHE A 351 14.96 7.96 -8.69
C PHE A 351 13.90 9.06 -8.61
N TYR A 352 13.33 9.37 -9.78
CA TYR A 352 12.37 10.45 -9.96
C TYR A 352 11.04 9.92 -10.51
N SER A 353 9.96 10.69 -10.31
CA SER A 353 8.66 10.42 -10.92
C SER A 353 7.89 11.71 -11.19
N THR A 354 7.62 11.96 -12.46
CA THR A 354 6.85 13.12 -12.93
C THR A 354 5.37 12.87 -12.70
N ARG A 355 4.70 13.81 -12.01
CA ARG A 355 3.26 13.79 -11.79
C ARG A 355 2.56 14.63 -12.85
N THR A 356 2.41 14.06 -14.03
CA THR A 356 1.76 14.74 -15.18
C THR A 356 0.30 15.11 -14.91
N ILE A 357 -0.39 14.38 -14.04
CA ILE A 357 -1.77 14.70 -13.61
C ILE A 357 -1.88 16.01 -12.82
N ASP A 358 -0.77 16.45 -12.21
CA ASP A 358 -0.68 17.68 -11.42
C ASP A 358 -0.01 18.81 -12.24
N ALA A 359 0.08 18.64 -13.56
CA ALA A 359 0.60 19.66 -14.46
C ALA A 359 -0.26 20.92 -14.43
N VAL A 360 0.39 22.08 -14.47
CA VAL A 360 -0.26 23.38 -14.66
C VAL A 360 0.15 23.96 -16.01
N ASN A 361 -0.80 24.59 -16.68
CA ASN A 361 -0.52 25.35 -17.91
C ASN A 361 -0.02 26.74 -17.52
N GLY A 362 1.15 27.10 -18.04
CA GLY A 362 1.70 28.45 -17.94
C GLY A 362 1.35 29.28 -19.17
N HIS A 363 1.19 30.59 -18.97
CA HIS A 363 0.81 31.56 -19.99
C HIS A 363 1.62 32.86 -19.89
N ASP A 364 1.96 33.48 -21.01
CA ASP A 364 2.86 34.67 -21.07
C ASP A 364 4.12 34.47 -20.22
N GLY A 365 4.75 33.30 -20.36
CA GLY A 365 5.91 32.88 -19.60
C GLY A 365 5.64 32.63 -18.11
N GLN A 366 4.48 32.91 -17.53
CA GLN A 366 4.26 32.79 -16.08
C GLN A 366 3.63 31.46 -15.69
N TYR A 367 4.01 30.93 -14.53
CA TYR A 367 3.37 29.76 -13.93
C TYR A 367 3.34 29.85 -12.40
N GLU A 368 2.38 29.14 -11.81
CA GLU A 368 2.31 28.85 -10.38
C GLU A 368 1.92 27.38 -10.20
N LEU A 369 2.89 26.58 -9.77
CA LEU A 369 2.78 25.13 -9.67
C LEU A 369 2.74 24.71 -8.20
N PRO A 370 1.61 24.15 -7.70
CA PRO A 370 1.56 23.52 -6.40
C PRO A 370 2.49 22.29 -6.36
N LEU A 371 3.34 22.22 -5.34
CA LEU A 371 4.22 21.05 -5.10
C LEU A 371 3.59 20.14 -4.03
N THR A 372 2.43 19.57 -4.39
CA THR A 372 1.57 18.79 -3.49
C THR A 372 1.40 17.36 -3.99
N GLY A 373 2.31 16.47 -3.61
CA GLY A 373 2.13 15.01 -3.69
C GLY A 373 2.05 14.43 -2.27
N GLY A 374 1.27 13.35 -2.11
CA GLY A 374 0.74 12.86 -0.83
C GLY A 374 1.72 12.50 0.29
N ALA A 375 3.03 12.46 0.02
CA ALA A 375 4.05 12.34 1.06
C ALA A 375 4.55 13.74 1.47
N THR A 376 4.44 14.07 2.75
CA THR A 376 4.71 15.42 3.27
C THR A 376 6.20 15.77 3.34
N ASP A 377 7.07 14.80 3.10
CA ASP A 377 8.52 14.83 3.28
C ASP A 377 9.34 14.76 1.97
N VAL A 378 8.70 14.48 0.82
CA VAL A 378 9.43 14.39 -0.46
C VAL A 378 9.83 15.76 -1.01
N ARG A 379 11.00 15.81 -1.68
CA ARG A 379 11.46 16.95 -2.47
C ARG A 379 10.87 16.88 -3.88
N TYR A 380 10.71 18.03 -4.51
CA TYR A 380 10.21 18.16 -5.87
C TYR A 380 11.20 18.90 -6.76
N ARG A 381 11.35 18.45 -8.00
CA ARG A 381 11.85 19.26 -9.12
C ARG A 381 10.68 19.69 -9.99
N VAL A 382 10.92 20.59 -10.94
CA VAL A 382 9.91 21.03 -11.90
C VAL A 382 10.36 20.64 -13.30
N ARG A 383 9.49 19.93 -14.02
CA ARG A 383 9.66 19.63 -15.44
C ARG A 383 8.87 20.65 -16.26
N PHE A 384 9.48 21.15 -17.32
CA PHE A 384 8.86 22.07 -18.27
C PHE A 384 8.79 21.47 -19.67
N GLU A 385 7.64 21.64 -20.33
CA GLU A 385 7.43 21.23 -21.71
C GLU A 385 6.67 22.30 -22.51
N ALA A 386 7.06 22.50 -23.76
CA ALA A 386 6.38 23.41 -24.69
C ALA A 386 6.60 22.97 -26.14
N ASP A 387 5.65 23.29 -27.03
CA ASP A 387 5.77 23.01 -28.45
C ASP A 387 6.94 23.79 -29.07
N GLY A 388 7.79 23.10 -29.84
CA GLY A 388 8.99 23.69 -30.44
C GLY A 388 10.18 23.84 -29.48
N TYR A 389 10.08 23.31 -28.27
CA TYR A 389 11.13 23.32 -27.26
C TYR A 389 11.48 21.92 -26.78
N ARG A 390 12.69 21.78 -26.25
CA ARG A 390 13.16 20.56 -25.59
C ARG A 390 12.62 20.51 -24.17
N ALA A 391 11.96 19.41 -23.81
CA ALA A 391 11.58 19.13 -22.43
C ALA A 391 12.81 19.15 -21.52
N ALA A 392 12.67 19.75 -20.34
CA ALA A 392 13.76 19.93 -19.40
C ALA A 392 13.28 19.84 -17.94
N LEU A 393 14.19 19.43 -17.07
CA LEU A 393 14.00 19.31 -15.63
C LEU A 393 14.83 20.39 -14.92
N SER A 394 14.30 21.00 -13.86
CA SER A 394 15.06 21.91 -13.01
C SER A 394 16.21 21.21 -12.29
N ASP A 395 17.33 21.90 -12.11
CA ASP A 395 18.42 21.42 -11.26
C ASP A 395 18.05 21.58 -9.78
N GLU A 396 17.39 22.71 -9.45
CA GLU A 396 16.87 23.01 -8.14
C GLU A 396 15.79 22.01 -7.72
N SER A 397 15.84 21.61 -6.45
CA SER A 397 14.79 20.82 -5.82
C SER A 397 14.25 21.54 -4.59
N PHE A 398 12.95 21.46 -4.39
CA PHE A 398 12.21 22.14 -3.34
C PHE A 398 11.71 21.12 -2.31
N GLY A 399 12.11 21.29 -1.06
CA GLY A 399 11.71 20.48 0.08
C GLY A 399 10.49 21.02 0.83
N PRO A 400 10.08 20.33 1.91
CA PRO A 400 8.91 20.68 2.74
C PRO A 400 8.86 22.11 3.28
N LEU A 401 10.02 22.75 3.51
CA LEU A 401 10.11 24.06 4.17
C LEU A 401 10.27 25.25 3.21
N ASP A 402 10.36 25.01 1.90
CA ASP A 402 10.67 26.08 0.94
C ASP A 402 9.48 27.00 0.61
N GLY A 403 8.27 26.65 1.07
CA GLY A 403 7.07 27.47 0.88
C GLY A 403 6.86 27.85 -0.58
N LYS A 404 6.76 29.15 -0.87
CA LYS A 404 6.68 29.69 -2.24
C LYS A 404 8.09 30.04 -2.74
N ALA A 405 8.63 29.21 -3.63
CA ALA A 405 9.95 29.38 -4.21
C ALA A 405 9.86 29.95 -5.64
N THR A 406 10.77 30.86 -5.96
CA THR A 406 10.91 31.40 -7.32
C THR A 406 11.85 30.51 -8.13
N LEU A 407 11.42 30.10 -9.32
CA LEU A 407 12.19 29.34 -10.29
C LEU A 407 11.91 29.91 -11.69
N ASP A 408 12.82 30.77 -12.14
CA ASP A 408 12.86 31.20 -13.53
C ASP A 408 13.60 30.14 -14.36
N PHE A 409 13.10 29.85 -15.55
CA PHE A 409 13.62 28.76 -16.39
C PHE A 409 13.74 29.20 -17.85
N ALA A 410 14.73 28.65 -18.57
CA ALA A 410 14.93 28.91 -19.98
C ALA A 410 14.88 27.60 -20.78
N LEU A 411 13.93 27.47 -21.69
CA LEU A 411 13.79 26.32 -22.57
C LEU A 411 14.58 26.52 -23.87
N HIS A 412 15.31 25.49 -24.28
CA HIS A 412 16.04 25.49 -25.55
C HIS A 412 15.13 25.07 -26.70
N PRO A 413 15.07 25.83 -27.81
CA PRO A 413 14.32 25.43 -29.00
C PRO A 413 14.79 24.08 -29.54
N ALA A 414 13.84 23.21 -29.89
CA ALA A 414 14.10 21.91 -30.50
C ALA A 414 12.88 21.42 -31.27
N ALA A 415 13.13 20.76 -32.42
CA ALA A 415 12.05 20.17 -33.21
C ALA A 415 11.49 18.91 -32.52
N ALA A 416 10.17 18.71 -32.62
CA ALA A 416 9.53 17.47 -32.18
C ALA A 416 10.13 16.26 -32.92
N ARG A 417 10.26 15.14 -32.21
CA ARG A 417 10.75 13.87 -32.74
C ARG A 417 9.60 13.16 -33.43
N ARG A 418 9.84 12.70 -34.67
CA ARG A 418 8.81 12.08 -35.50
C ARG A 418 9.06 10.59 -35.66
N GLY A 419 7.99 9.81 -35.66
CA GLY A 419 8.03 8.39 -35.98
C GLY A 419 6.85 7.97 -36.84
N ARG A 420 6.90 6.74 -37.33
CA ARG A 420 5.83 6.12 -38.13
C ARG A 420 5.61 4.69 -37.72
N VAL A 421 4.37 4.29 -37.52
CA VAL A 421 3.99 2.91 -37.19
C VAL A 421 3.55 2.17 -38.45
N VAL A 422 4.06 0.96 -38.63
CA VAL A 422 3.71 0.07 -39.74
C VAL A 422 3.36 -1.33 -39.27
N ASP A 423 2.55 -2.04 -40.07
CA ASP A 423 2.30 -3.47 -39.90
C ASP A 423 3.45 -4.31 -40.48
N ASP A 424 3.35 -5.65 -40.38
CA ASP A 424 4.35 -6.60 -40.89
C ASP A 424 4.61 -6.47 -42.41
N ASP A 425 3.65 -5.92 -43.16
CA ASP A 425 3.75 -5.67 -44.61
C ASP A 425 4.26 -4.24 -44.94
N GLY A 426 4.60 -3.45 -43.91
CA GLY A 426 5.08 -2.07 -44.06
C GLY A 426 3.98 -1.04 -44.33
N ARG A 427 2.69 -1.39 -44.17
CA ARG A 427 1.57 -0.47 -44.38
C ARG A 427 1.33 0.39 -43.13
N PRO A 428 0.88 1.64 -43.28
CA PRO A 428 0.50 2.51 -42.16
C PRO A 428 -0.51 1.90 -41.21
N VAL A 429 -0.23 2.04 -39.92
CA VAL A 429 -1.14 1.70 -38.82
C VAL A 429 -1.72 3.02 -38.31
N THR A 430 -3.01 3.26 -38.56
CA THR A 430 -3.69 4.55 -38.25
C THR A 430 -4.40 4.56 -36.91
N THR A 431 -4.49 3.42 -36.25
CA THR A 431 -5.18 3.23 -34.96
C THR A 431 -4.20 2.95 -33.82
N ALA A 432 -2.90 3.12 -34.08
CA ALA A 432 -1.88 2.83 -33.08
C ALA A 432 -1.89 3.90 -31.98
N ILE A 433 -1.79 3.42 -30.74
CA ILE A 433 -1.53 4.23 -29.56
C ILE A 433 -0.04 4.15 -29.26
N VAL A 434 0.61 5.31 -29.23
CA VAL A 434 2.04 5.44 -28.92
C VAL A 434 2.21 6.04 -27.54
N LEU A 435 3.05 5.41 -26.71
CA LEU A 435 3.47 5.91 -25.41
C LEU A 435 4.98 6.09 -25.38
N GLU A 436 5.42 7.09 -24.61
CA GLU A 436 6.83 7.30 -24.30
C GLU A 436 7.07 7.16 -22.80
N ALA A 437 8.04 6.31 -22.45
CA ALA A 437 8.63 6.27 -21.13
C ALA A 437 10.02 6.92 -21.13
N SER A 438 10.39 7.51 -19.99
CA SER A 438 11.72 8.02 -19.68
C SER A 438 12.08 7.67 -18.21
N PRO A 439 13.30 7.93 -17.73
CA PRO A 439 13.63 7.74 -16.33
C PRO A 439 12.73 8.53 -15.36
N THR A 440 12.18 9.67 -15.80
CA THR A 440 11.30 10.52 -15.00
C THR A 440 9.81 10.37 -15.34
N ILE A 441 9.45 9.77 -16.48
CA ILE A 441 8.06 9.50 -16.89
C ILE A 441 7.90 7.99 -17.04
N VAL A 442 7.14 7.37 -16.13
CA VAL A 442 6.92 5.92 -16.12
C VAL A 442 5.42 5.68 -16.35
N PRO A 443 4.96 5.56 -17.61
CA PRO A 443 3.56 5.27 -17.91
C PRO A 443 3.19 3.89 -17.39
N SER A 444 1.97 3.77 -16.88
CA SER A 444 1.40 2.50 -16.46
C SER A 444 0.36 1.99 -17.45
N THR A 445 0.35 0.68 -17.68
CA THR A 445 -0.62 0.04 -18.55
C THR A 445 -1.26 -1.16 -17.87
N THR A 446 -2.55 -1.37 -18.15
CA THR A 446 -3.32 -2.52 -17.69
C THR A 446 -3.83 -3.30 -18.90
N ASN A 447 -3.42 -4.55 -19.06
CA ASN A 447 -3.76 -5.39 -20.23
C ASN A 447 -3.49 -4.67 -21.58
N GLY A 448 -2.37 -3.94 -21.65
CA GLY A 448 -1.97 -3.16 -22.82
C GLY A 448 -2.76 -1.88 -23.06
N GLN A 449 -3.66 -1.51 -22.13
CA GLN A 449 -4.36 -0.23 -22.17
C GLN A 449 -3.65 0.79 -21.27
N PRO A 450 -3.32 1.99 -21.78
CA PRO A 450 -2.78 3.06 -20.94
C PRO A 450 -3.77 3.40 -19.83
N ASP A 451 -3.28 3.51 -18.60
CA ASP A 451 -4.12 3.95 -17.51
C ASP A 451 -4.30 5.48 -17.48
N SER A 452 -5.17 5.97 -16.61
CA SER A 452 -5.39 7.42 -16.44
C SER A 452 -4.29 8.12 -15.64
N TYR A 453 -3.33 7.39 -15.07
CA TYR A 453 -2.33 7.92 -14.15
C TYR A 453 -1.04 8.31 -14.88
N GLY A 454 -1.18 9.31 -15.74
CA GLY A 454 -0.04 10.02 -16.31
C GLY A 454 0.54 9.44 -17.60
N SER A 455 -0.09 8.39 -18.13
CA SER A 455 0.11 7.94 -19.50
C SER A 455 -0.36 9.01 -20.49
N ARG A 456 0.50 9.40 -21.44
CA ARG A 456 0.21 10.41 -22.49
C ARG A 456 0.15 9.74 -23.87
N PRO A 457 -0.96 9.04 -24.20
CA PRO A 457 -1.11 8.37 -25.47
C PRO A 457 -1.13 9.38 -26.62
N VAL A 458 -0.39 9.06 -27.69
CA VAL A 458 -0.44 9.75 -28.97
C VAL A 458 -0.99 8.79 -30.01
N GLU A 459 -2.06 9.19 -30.67
CA GLU A 459 -2.62 8.44 -31.80
C GLU A 459 -1.85 8.76 -33.08
N THR A 460 -1.69 7.74 -33.93
CA THR A 460 -1.14 7.90 -35.27
C THR A 460 -2.11 8.60 -36.23
N ASP A 461 -1.58 9.37 -37.19
CA ASP A 461 -2.37 9.96 -38.28
C ASP A 461 -2.73 8.93 -39.38
N ALA A 462 -3.37 9.40 -40.46
CA ALA A 462 -3.80 8.57 -41.59
C ALA A 462 -2.63 7.90 -42.35
N GLU A 463 -1.42 8.42 -42.21
CA GLU A 463 -0.19 7.88 -42.80
C GLU A 463 0.64 7.07 -41.80
N GLY A 464 0.12 6.89 -40.58
CA GLY A 464 0.74 6.15 -39.48
C GLY A 464 1.78 6.97 -38.71
N ASN A 465 1.87 8.29 -38.94
CA ASN A 465 2.88 9.12 -38.27
C ASN A 465 2.41 9.57 -36.90
N PHE A 466 3.38 9.81 -36.02
CA PHE A 466 3.17 10.41 -34.71
C PHE A 466 4.32 11.37 -34.38
N GLN A 467 4.10 12.24 -33.40
CA GLN A 467 5.10 13.21 -32.94
C GLN A 467 5.18 13.21 -31.41
N LEU A 468 6.40 13.25 -30.89
CA LEU A 468 6.70 13.39 -29.47
C LEU A 468 7.59 14.62 -29.26
N HIS A 469 7.51 15.26 -28.09
CA HIS A 469 8.38 16.40 -27.76
C HIS A 469 9.86 16.01 -27.83
N ALA A 470 10.75 16.97 -28.09
CA ALA A 470 12.19 16.73 -27.92
C ALA A 470 12.53 16.55 -26.43
N THR A 471 13.49 15.69 -26.12
CA THR A 471 13.95 15.44 -24.74
C THR A 471 15.47 15.17 -24.71
N THR A 472 16.10 15.43 -23.56
CA THR A 472 17.47 14.99 -23.25
C THR A 472 17.52 13.64 -22.56
N GLU A 473 16.36 13.08 -22.19
CA GLU A 473 16.30 11.79 -21.53
C GLU A 473 16.37 10.64 -22.55
N PRO A 474 16.94 9.48 -22.18
CA PRO A 474 16.72 8.27 -22.95
C PRO A 474 15.23 7.93 -22.90
N ALA A 475 14.70 7.40 -24.00
CA ALA A 475 13.29 7.07 -24.10
C ALA A 475 13.08 5.61 -24.54
N LEU A 476 11.98 5.03 -24.09
CA LEU A 476 11.43 3.78 -24.61
C LEU A 476 10.06 4.10 -25.19
N VAL A 477 9.95 4.04 -26.52
CA VAL A 477 8.70 4.27 -27.24
C VAL A 477 8.01 2.93 -27.43
N ARG A 478 6.77 2.85 -26.98
CA ARG A 478 5.95 1.65 -27.06
C ARG A 478 4.68 1.90 -27.84
N VAL A 479 4.29 0.93 -28.66
CA VAL A 479 3.14 1.03 -29.54
C VAL A 479 2.17 -0.12 -29.27
N TYR A 480 0.89 0.24 -29.13
CA TYR A 480 -0.23 -0.68 -28.94
C TYR A 480 -1.22 -0.52 -30.09
N ASP A 481 -1.61 -1.63 -30.71
CA ASP A 481 -2.70 -1.71 -31.68
C ASP A 481 -3.35 -3.09 -31.61
N GLU A 482 -4.57 -3.24 -32.12
CA GLU A 482 -5.24 -4.55 -32.19
C GLU A 482 -4.42 -5.59 -32.95
N ARG A 483 -3.66 -5.16 -33.95
CA ARG A 483 -2.78 -6.01 -34.78
C ARG A 483 -1.52 -6.48 -34.05
N GLY A 484 -1.01 -5.71 -33.09
CA GLY A 484 0.27 -6.06 -32.47
C GLY A 484 0.83 -5.04 -31.49
N PHE A 485 2.06 -5.34 -31.08
CA PHE A 485 2.85 -4.65 -30.06
C PHE A 485 4.24 -4.33 -30.60
N ALA A 486 4.79 -3.17 -30.24
CA ALA A 486 6.20 -2.88 -30.50
C ALA A 486 6.84 -2.01 -29.41
N GLU A 487 8.14 -2.15 -29.28
CA GLU A 487 8.98 -1.32 -28.42
C GLU A 487 10.25 -0.92 -29.16
N GLN A 488 10.67 0.32 -28.96
CA GLN A 488 11.91 0.83 -29.50
C GLN A 488 12.58 1.78 -28.51
N ALA A 489 13.82 1.47 -28.14
CA ALA A 489 14.68 2.38 -27.41
C ALA A 489 15.13 3.54 -28.32
N VAL A 490 15.05 4.76 -27.80
CA VAL A 490 15.42 5.99 -28.51
C VAL A 490 16.48 6.71 -27.68
N ALA A 491 17.60 7.02 -28.32
CA ALA A 491 18.71 7.72 -27.67
C ALA A 491 18.32 9.16 -27.28
N PRO A 492 18.93 9.73 -26.23
CA PRO A 492 18.84 11.14 -25.92
C PRO A 492 19.06 12.02 -27.15
N GLU A 493 18.24 13.05 -27.32
CA GLU A 493 18.35 14.03 -28.40
C GLU A 493 18.31 13.48 -29.84
N ALA A 494 17.90 12.22 -30.04
CA ALA A 494 17.71 11.67 -31.37
C ALA A 494 16.74 12.58 -32.17
N PRO A 495 17.11 13.00 -33.40
CA PRO A 495 16.29 13.93 -34.18
C PRO A 495 14.98 13.29 -34.70
N GLU A 496 14.95 11.96 -34.77
CA GLU A 496 13.80 11.17 -35.22
C GLU A 496 13.71 9.87 -34.41
N ILE A 497 12.50 9.30 -34.37
CA ILE A 497 12.23 7.98 -33.79
C ILE A 497 12.34 6.90 -34.88
N GLY A 498 11.97 7.24 -36.11
CA GLY A 498 12.03 6.32 -37.24
C GLY A 498 10.76 5.47 -37.39
N VAL A 499 10.90 4.33 -38.08
CA VAL A 499 9.80 3.42 -38.38
C VAL A 499 9.74 2.31 -37.33
N ILE A 500 8.59 2.16 -36.68
CA ILE A 500 8.30 1.11 -35.71
C ILE A 500 7.37 0.09 -36.37
N ALA A 501 7.83 -1.16 -36.48
CA ALA A 501 7.02 -2.27 -36.99
C ALA A 501 6.36 -3.02 -35.82
N LEU A 502 5.05 -3.24 -35.91
CA LEU A 502 4.31 -4.07 -34.94
C LEU A 502 4.77 -5.52 -35.01
N ARG A 503 4.71 -6.22 -33.87
CA ARG A 503 4.85 -7.67 -33.78
C ARG A 503 3.51 -8.26 -33.32
N PRO A 504 3.06 -9.40 -33.88
CA PRO A 504 1.81 -10.02 -33.46
C PRO A 504 1.80 -10.35 -31.96
N TRP A 505 0.65 -10.12 -31.33
CA TRP A 505 0.40 -10.50 -29.93
C TRP A 505 0.55 -12.01 -29.72
N ALA A 506 1.03 -12.42 -28.55
CA ALA A 506 0.91 -13.80 -28.10
C ALA A 506 -0.42 -13.99 -27.33
N GLN A 507 -0.98 -15.20 -27.41
CA GLN A 507 -2.18 -15.60 -26.70
C GLN A 507 -1.83 -16.71 -25.71
N VAL A 508 -2.31 -16.58 -24.47
CA VAL A 508 -2.13 -17.61 -23.46
C VAL A 508 -3.47 -17.99 -22.87
N THR A 509 -3.78 -19.28 -22.92
CA THR A 509 -4.94 -19.88 -22.26
C THR A 509 -4.45 -20.79 -21.15
N GLY A 510 -5.29 -21.05 -20.17
CA GLY A 510 -4.91 -21.99 -19.14
C GLY A 510 -6.01 -22.31 -18.15
N ARG A 511 -5.64 -23.12 -17.18
CA ARG A 511 -6.51 -23.52 -16.07
C ARG A 511 -5.76 -23.41 -14.75
N LEU A 512 -6.42 -22.82 -13.77
CA LEU A 512 -5.95 -22.72 -12.39
C LEU A 512 -6.60 -23.80 -11.54
N LEU A 513 -5.77 -24.60 -10.87
CA LEU A 513 -6.19 -25.65 -9.97
C LEU A 513 -5.58 -25.44 -8.58
N GLN A 514 -6.27 -25.92 -7.55
CA GLN A 514 -5.71 -26.11 -6.22
C GLN A 514 -6.29 -27.38 -5.62
N ASP A 515 -5.43 -28.28 -5.14
CA ASP A 515 -5.83 -29.63 -4.68
C ASP A 515 -6.66 -30.38 -5.76
N GLY A 516 -6.24 -30.25 -7.03
CA GLY A 516 -6.93 -30.83 -8.19
C GLY A 516 -8.30 -30.21 -8.52
N ARG A 517 -8.76 -29.20 -7.78
CA ARG A 517 -10.05 -28.53 -7.99
C ARG A 517 -9.89 -27.25 -8.78
N PRO A 518 -10.80 -26.95 -9.71
CA PRO A 518 -10.80 -25.67 -10.41
C PRO A 518 -11.07 -24.51 -9.47
N MET A 519 -10.28 -23.44 -9.60
CA MET A 519 -10.41 -22.24 -8.78
C MET A 519 -10.99 -21.09 -9.62
N GLY A 520 -12.28 -20.80 -9.43
CA GLY A 520 -12.96 -19.70 -10.10
C GLY A 520 -12.81 -18.36 -9.40
N ASP A 521 -13.08 -17.28 -10.14
CA ASP A 521 -13.02 -15.90 -9.66
C ASP A 521 -11.65 -15.47 -9.10
N GLN A 522 -10.59 -16.12 -9.55
CA GLN A 522 -9.21 -15.81 -9.15
C GLN A 522 -8.53 -14.97 -10.23
N ILE A 523 -7.66 -14.05 -9.81
CA ILE A 523 -6.85 -13.26 -10.74
C ILE A 523 -5.56 -14.00 -11.04
N VAL A 524 -5.27 -14.25 -12.31
CA VAL A 524 -3.98 -14.74 -12.81
C VAL A 524 -3.24 -13.58 -13.42
N TYR A 525 -2.01 -13.32 -12.98
CA TYR A 525 -1.13 -12.27 -13.48
C TYR A 525 -0.10 -12.85 -14.43
N PHE A 526 0.21 -12.09 -15.49
CA PHE A 526 1.46 -12.22 -16.24
C PHE A 526 2.39 -11.06 -15.85
N SER A 527 3.55 -11.40 -15.30
CA SER A 527 4.56 -10.46 -14.85
C SER A 527 5.75 -10.48 -15.83
N PRO A 528 5.95 -9.43 -16.64
CA PRO A 528 7.11 -9.31 -17.50
C PRO A 528 8.44 -9.40 -16.71
N LEU A 529 9.39 -10.19 -17.20
CA LEU A 529 10.76 -10.24 -16.68
C LEU A 529 11.58 -9.11 -17.32
N THR A 530 11.43 -7.89 -16.81
CA THR A 530 12.18 -6.72 -17.29
C THR A 530 13.39 -6.42 -16.39
N ASN A 531 14.54 -6.11 -16.99
CA ASN A 531 15.79 -5.80 -16.28
C ASN A 531 16.15 -4.30 -16.38
N HIS A 532 15.19 -3.41 -16.13
CA HIS A 532 15.40 -1.96 -16.21
C HIS A 532 15.90 -1.39 -14.88
N ARG A 533 16.89 -0.49 -14.93
CA ARG A 533 17.28 0.32 -13.78
C ARG A 533 16.22 1.38 -13.48
N LEU A 534 16.16 1.86 -12.23
CA LEU A 534 15.34 3.03 -11.89
C LEU A 534 15.72 4.29 -12.68
N THR A 535 16.95 4.34 -13.20
CA THR A 535 17.49 5.41 -14.05
C THR A 535 17.25 5.19 -15.54
N GLU A 536 16.59 4.10 -15.94
CA GLU A 536 16.29 3.79 -17.35
C GLU A 536 14.81 4.01 -17.64
N ALA A 537 14.51 4.26 -18.92
CA ALA A 537 13.15 4.33 -19.44
C ALA A 537 12.45 2.98 -19.27
N ARG A 538 11.25 2.98 -18.67
CA ARG A 538 10.50 1.76 -18.34
C ARG A 538 9.01 2.04 -18.24
N PHE A 539 8.22 0.99 -18.35
CA PHE A 539 6.78 1.01 -18.13
C PHE A 539 6.43 0.26 -16.85
N GLN A 540 5.29 0.61 -16.25
CA GLN A 540 4.69 -0.16 -15.17
C GLN A 540 3.48 -0.93 -15.71
N ASP A 541 3.71 -2.19 -16.08
CA ASP A 541 2.69 -3.01 -16.70
C ASP A 541 1.97 -3.90 -15.71
N SER A 542 0.69 -4.11 -15.94
CA SER A 542 -0.12 -5.11 -15.24
C SER A 542 -0.94 -5.88 -16.26
N TYR A 543 -0.57 -7.14 -16.48
CA TYR A 543 -1.36 -8.05 -17.30
C TYR A 543 -2.06 -9.04 -16.37
N TYR A 544 -3.38 -9.14 -16.45
CA TYR A 544 -4.13 -10.11 -15.68
C TYR A 544 -5.37 -10.61 -16.42
N SER A 545 -5.79 -11.81 -16.04
CA SER A 545 -7.04 -12.45 -16.47
C SER A 545 -7.74 -13.05 -15.26
N ARG A 546 -9.07 -13.04 -15.25
CA ARG A 546 -9.87 -13.63 -14.16
C ARG A 546 -10.35 -15.01 -14.59
N THR A 547 -10.27 -15.98 -13.68
CA THR A 547 -10.71 -17.34 -13.97
C THR A 547 -12.24 -17.46 -13.97
N ASP A 548 -12.77 -18.24 -14.91
CA ASP A 548 -14.18 -18.65 -14.89
C ASP A 548 -14.45 -19.68 -13.77
N SER A 549 -15.71 -20.08 -13.58
CA SER A 549 -16.10 -21.08 -12.56
C SER A 549 -15.44 -22.47 -12.73
N ASN A 550 -14.88 -22.76 -13.91
CA ASN A 550 -14.14 -23.98 -14.20
C ASN A 550 -12.61 -23.80 -14.05
N GLY A 551 -12.18 -22.65 -13.56
CA GLY A 551 -10.78 -22.27 -13.36
C GLY A 551 -10.07 -21.84 -14.64
N ASN A 552 -10.76 -21.68 -15.78
CA ASN A 552 -10.12 -21.33 -17.04
C ASN A 552 -9.81 -19.83 -17.08
N PHE A 553 -8.64 -19.46 -17.60
CA PHE A 553 -8.25 -18.07 -17.86
C PHE A 553 -7.71 -17.90 -19.27
N GLN A 554 -7.75 -16.67 -19.76
CA GLN A 554 -7.30 -16.31 -21.11
C GLN A 554 -6.72 -14.90 -21.15
N PHE A 555 -5.56 -14.79 -21.78
CA PHE A 555 -4.95 -13.53 -22.19
C PHE A 555 -4.95 -13.47 -23.71
N ASP A 556 -5.73 -12.56 -24.28
CA ASP A 556 -5.83 -12.38 -25.73
C ASP A 556 -4.62 -11.66 -26.32
N ARG A 557 -4.02 -10.76 -25.54
CA ARG A 557 -2.95 -9.86 -25.98
C ARG A 557 -1.86 -9.76 -24.94
N LEU A 558 -0.91 -10.70 -24.99
CA LEU A 558 0.35 -10.58 -24.25
C LEU A 558 1.49 -10.15 -25.16
N PRO A 559 2.31 -9.17 -24.74
CA PRO A 559 3.50 -8.81 -25.49
C PRO A 559 4.43 -10.03 -25.62
N PRO A 560 5.07 -10.25 -26.78
CA PRO A 560 5.99 -11.36 -27.00
C PRO A 560 7.34 -11.09 -26.32
N ILE A 561 7.32 -11.11 -25.00
CA ILE A 561 8.43 -10.89 -24.06
C ILE A 561 8.48 -12.02 -23.03
N SER A 562 9.64 -12.21 -22.40
CA SER A 562 9.76 -13.14 -21.28
C SER A 562 9.02 -12.64 -20.05
N GLY A 563 8.40 -13.53 -19.29
CA GLY A 563 7.65 -13.23 -18.07
C GLY A 563 7.37 -14.47 -17.24
N SER A 564 6.52 -14.33 -16.23
CA SER A 564 5.97 -15.45 -15.47
C SER A 564 4.46 -15.31 -15.30
N LEU A 565 3.75 -16.43 -15.31
CA LEU A 565 2.36 -16.52 -14.91
C LEU A 565 2.24 -16.98 -13.47
N GLN A 566 1.37 -16.34 -12.70
CA GLN A 566 1.03 -16.78 -11.34
C GLN A 566 -0.36 -16.31 -10.95
N ALA A 567 -1.04 -17.08 -10.12
CA ALA A 567 -2.28 -16.64 -9.48
C ALA A 567 -2.00 -15.66 -8.34
N HIS A 568 -2.94 -14.75 -8.11
CA HIS A 568 -2.87 -13.76 -7.06
C HIS A 568 -3.20 -14.37 -5.71
N LEU A 569 -2.24 -14.34 -4.79
CA LEU A 569 -2.48 -14.71 -3.40
C LEU A 569 -2.93 -13.53 -2.56
N GLY A 570 -2.60 -12.31 -2.99
CA GLY A 570 -2.99 -11.04 -2.36
C GLY A 570 -2.52 -10.92 -0.90
N PRO A 571 -1.56 -10.04 -0.59
CA PRO A 571 -1.31 -9.76 0.80
C PRO A 571 -2.47 -8.90 1.38
N TRP A 572 -3.12 -8.05 0.56
CA TRP A 572 -4.11 -7.03 0.95
C TRP A 572 -5.59 -7.45 0.83
N SER A 573 -5.89 -8.71 0.50
CA SER A 573 -7.27 -9.21 0.44
C SER A 573 -7.31 -10.70 0.76
N GLU A 574 -8.44 -11.17 1.28
CA GLU A 574 -8.68 -12.60 1.45
C GLU A 574 -8.60 -13.29 0.08
N SER A 575 -7.78 -14.35 -0.01
CA SER A 575 -7.67 -15.18 -1.20
C SER A 575 -7.91 -16.62 -0.74
N PRO A 576 -8.76 -17.39 -1.41
CA PRO A 576 -8.94 -18.80 -1.09
C PRO A 576 -7.69 -19.63 -1.43
N LEU A 577 -6.74 -19.07 -2.19
CA LEU A 577 -5.51 -19.74 -2.55
C LEU A 577 -4.49 -19.68 -1.39
N THR A 578 -3.97 -20.85 -1.02
CA THR A 578 -2.88 -20.97 -0.04
C THR A 578 -1.49 -20.87 -0.68
N SER A 579 -1.39 -21.15 -1.97
CA SER A 579 -0.15 -21.07 -2.75
C SER A 579 -0.43 -20.87 -4.23
N SER A 580 0.57 -20.33 -4.95
CA SER A 580 0.55 -20.22 -6.41
C SER A 580 1.92 -20.55 -6.96
N GLU A 581 1.97 -21.50 -7.88
CA GLU A 581 3.11 -21.72 -8.76
C GLU A 581 3.35 -20.49 -9.64
N ALA A 582 4.62 -20.11 -9.84
CA ALA A 582 5.01 -19.17 -10.87
C ALA A 582 5.62 -19.91 -12.06
N VAL A 583 4.90 -19.91 -13.18
CA VAL A 583 5.31 -20.59 -14.41
C VAL A 583 6.00 -19.59 -15.35
N PRO A 584 7.30 -19.74 -15.61
CA PRO A 584 8.01 -18.88 -16.53
C PRO A 584 7.54 -19.10 -17.97
N LEU A 585 7.39 -18.01 -18.71
CA LEU A 585 7.00 -18.01 -20.12
C LEU A 585 7.98 -17.20 -20.95
N ASN A 586 8.35 -17.73 -22.12
CA ASN A 586 9.08 -17.00 -23.15
C ASN A 586 8.24 -17.02 -24.42
N LEU A 587 7.44 -15.96 -24.62
CA LEU A 587 6.42 -15.91 -25.66
C LEU A 587 7.01 -15.43 -26.99
N ALA A 588 6.83 -16.22 -28.05
CA ALA A 588 7.14 -15.80 -29.41
C ALA A 588 6.00 -14.96 -30.02
N PRO A 589 6.27 -14.07 -31.00
CA PRO A 589 5.21 -13.33 -31.70
C PRO A 589 4.17 -14.27 -32.32
N GLY A 590 2.88 -14.01 -32.06
CA GLY A 590 1.78 -14.81 -32.58
C GLY A 590 1.63 -16.19 -31.93
N GLU A 591 2.42 -16.52 -30.89
CA GLU A 591 2.35 -17.82 -30.24
C GLU A 591 1.01 -18.01 -29.51
N GLN A 592 0.48 -19.23 -29.59
CA GLN A 592 -0.60 -19.69 -28.72
C GLN A 592 -0.04 -20.69 -27.70
N ARG A 593 -0.20 -20.39 -26.40
CA ARG A 593 0.26 -21.24 -25.30
C ARG A 593 -0.92 -21.70 -24.43
N HIS A 594 -0.83 -22.94 -23.97
CA HIS A 594 -1.72 -23.48 -22.95
C HIS A 594 -0.92 -23.82 -21.70
N VAL A 595 -1.39 -23.40 -20.52
CA VAL A 595 -0.69 -23.56 -19.23
C VAL A 595 -1.66 -24.08 -18.17
N THR A 596 -1.22 -25.01 -17.32
CA THR A 596 -1.94 -25.39 -16.10
C THR A 596 -1.14 -24.87 -14.90
N LEU A 597 -1.81 -24.18 -13.98
CA LEU A 597 -1.21 -23.69 -12.72
C LEU A 597 -1.72 -24.55 -11.56
N GLY A 598 -0.83 -25.03 -10.70
CA GLY A 598 -1.20 -25.86 -9.54
C GLY A 598 -1.53 -27.31 -9.92
N GLY A 599 -0.72 -27.89 -10.82
CA GLY A 599 -0.86 -29.26 -11.31
C GLY A 599 -0.51 -30.36 -10.29
N ASP A 600 -0.12 -31.54 -10.79
CA ASP A 600 0.17 -32.71 -9.96
C ASP A 600 1.46 -32.54 -9.14
N GLY A 601 1.47 -33.04 -7.91
CA GLY A 601 2.63 -33.01 -7.02
C GLY A 601 2.23 -33.17 -5.54
N ALA A 602 3.22 -33.14 -4.65
CA ALA A 602 3.01 -33.26 -3.21
C ALA A 602 2.32 -32.01 -2.64
N THR A 603 1.58 -32.19 -1.53
CA THR A 603 1.18 -31.07 -0.69
C THR A 603 2.20 -30.87 0.43
N VAL A 604 2.85 -29.71 0.52
CA VAL A 604 3.74 -29.35 1.63
C VAL A 604 2.97 -28.48 2.64
N ALA A 605 2.87 -28.92 3.88
CA ALA A 605 2.13 -28.25 4.95
C ALA A 605 3.02 -28.02 6.18
N GLY A 606 2.78 -26.92 6.89
CA GLY A 606 3.48 -26.57 8.12
C GLY A 606 2.84 -25.39 8.84
N ARG A 607 3.48 -24.90 9.90
CA ARG A 607 3.00 -23.73 10.66
C ARG A 607 4.13 -22.81 11.08
N VAL A 608 4.04 -21.54 10.71
CA VAL A 608 4.97 -20.49 11.13
C VAL A 608 4.60 -19.96 12.52
N VAL A 609 5.55 -19.99 13.43
CA VAL A 609 5.42 -19.52 14.81
C VAL A 609 6.41 -18.37 15.04
N ALA A 610 5.93 -17.15 15.23
CA ALA A 610 6.79 -16.03 15.59
C ALA A 610 7.22 -16.17 17.07
N THR A 611 8.53 -16.15 17.33
CA THR A 611 9.11 -16.20 18.68
C THR A 611 9.65 -14.83 19.11
N ASP A 612 9.77 -14.61 20.43
CA ASP A 612 10.25 -13.36 21.06
C ASP A 612 9.39 -12.10 20.78
N ARG A 613 8.16 -12.33 20.33
CA ARG A 613 7.10 -11.34 20.14
C ARG A 613 5.75 -11.93 20.55
N ASN A 614 4.79 -11.11 20.98
CA ASN A 614 3.45 -11.63 21.21
C ASN A 614 2.84 -12.04 19.87
N ASN A 615 2.62 -13.35 19.67
CA ASN A 615 2.11 -13.95 18.44
C ASN A 615 0.72 -13.42 18.08
N GLU A 616 -0.04 -12.90 19.05
CA GLU A 616 -1.39 -12.33 18.86
C GLU A 616 -1.41 -10.94 18.20
N SER A 617 -0.28 -10.21 18.18
CA SER A 617 -0.22 -8.85 17.63
C SER A 617 0.42 -8.74 16.25
N LEU A 618 0.91 -9.86 15.69
CA LEU A 618 1.55 -9.92 14.39
C LEU A 618 0.63 -10.56 13.34
N SER A 619 0.23 -9.78 12.34
CA SER A 619 -0.48 -10.31 11.17
C SER A 619 0.48 -11.18 10.35
N LYS A 620 0.29 -12.50 10.39
CA LYS A 620 1.08 -13.42 9.56
C LYS A 620 0.65 -13.43 8.10
N GLN A 621 -0.54 -12.91 7.79
CA GLN A 621 -0.96 -12.65 6.41
C GLN A 621 -0.12 -11.54 5.77
N TRP A 622 0.47 -10.67 6.60
CA TRP A 622 1.39 -9.61 6.19
C TRP A 622 2.84 -10.09 6.08
N SER A 623 3.08 -11.07 5.20
CA SER A 623 4.37 -11.75 5.02
C SER A 623 4.69 -12.03 3.55
N LEU A 624 5.97 -12.18 3.24
CA LEU A 624 6.44 -12.65 1.93
C LEU A 624 7.04 -14.03 2.12
N ASN A 625 6.37 -15.04 1.58
CA ASN A 625 6.82 -16.42 1.71
C ASN A 625 6.79 -17.09 0.35
N TYR A 626 7.82 -17.89 0.09
CA TYR A 626 7.91 -18.64 -1.14
C TYR A 626 8.76 -19.91 -0.96
N LEU A 627 8.38 -20.95 -1.67
CA LEU A 627 9.16 -22.18 -1.82
C LEU A 627 9.85 -22.13 -3.18
N ILE A 628 11.16 -22.34 -3.24
CA ILE A 628 11.95 -22.26 -4.48
C ILE A 628 12.86 -23.46 -4.64
N SER A 629 12.97 -23.99 -5.86
CA SER A 629 13.86 -25.11 -6.17
C SER A 629 15.34 -24.69 -6.07
N ARG A 630 16.18 -25.59 -5.55
CA ARG A 630 17.63 -25.37 -5.47
C ARG A 630 18.34 -25.56 -6.81
N ASP A 631 17.85 -26.46 -7.66
CA ASP A 631 18.47 -26.80 -8.96
C ASP A 631 17.44 -27.29 -9.98
N ASP A 632 17.62 -26.87 -11.23
CA ASP A 632 16.79 -27.14 -12.41
C ASP A 632 17.59 -27.08 -13.74
N GLY A 633 18.93 -26.94 -13.68
CA GLY A 633 19.79 -27.13 -14.86
C GLY A 633 20.61 -25.93 -15.37
N VAL A 634 20.55 -24.74 -14.75
CA VAL A 634 21.50 -23.64 -15.04
C VAL A 634 22.30 -23.27 -13.78
N ASN A 635 23.60 -23.54 -13.80
CA ASN A 635 24.49 -23.14 -12.70
C ASN A 635 24.78 -21.64 -12.76
N ALA A 636 24.71 -20.95 -11.61
CA ALA A 636 25.28 -19.62 -11.47
C ALA A 636 26.80 -19.65 -11.74
N PRO A 637 27.41 -18.59 -12.29
CA PRO A 637 28.84 -18.54 -12.53
C PRO A 637 29.62 -18.81 -11.24
N PRO A 638 30.74 -19.54 -11.27
CA PRO A 638 31.50 -19.90 -10.05
C PRO A 638 32.02 -18.72 -9.23
N ALA A 639 32.12 -17.53 -9.84
CA ALA A 639 32.52 -16.28 -9.19
C ALA A 639 31.38 -15.63 -8.39
N VAL A 640 30.14 -16.06 -8.63
CA VAL A 640 28.97 -15.74 -7.82
C VAL A 640 28.94 -16.79 -6.72
N VAL A 641 29.06 -16.35 -5.45
CA VAL A 641 28.80 -17.23 -4.29
C VAL A 641 27.48 -17.95 -4.59
N PRO A 642 27.37 -19.29 -4.44
CA PRO A 642 26.14 -20.01 -4.74
C PRO A 642 24.99 -19.21 -4.14
N LEU A 643 24.01 -18.89 -4.98
CA LEU A 643 22.84 -18.10 -4.58
C LEU A 643 22.15 -18.83 -3.44
N SER A 644 22.59 -18.47 -2.25
CA SER A 644 21.87 -18.70 -1.04
C SER A 644 20.76 -17.67 -1.10
N PHE A 645 19.51 -18.12 -1.09
CA PHE A 645 18.39 -17.26 -0.70
C PHE A 645 18.45 -16.93 0.80
N ASP A 646 19.60 -17.15 1.45
CA ASP A 646 20.00 -16.43 2.64
C ASP A 646 19.83 -14.92 2.37
N PRO A 647 18.83 -14.28 3.00
CA PRO A 647 18.58 -12.84 2.89
C PRO A 647 19.76 -11.97 3.31
N VAL A 648 20.72 -12.56 4.04
CA VAL A 648 21.91 -11.88 4.56
C VAL A 648 23.13 -12.10 3.65
N GLY A 649 23.02 -12.95 2.62
CA GLY A 649 24.07 -13.22 1.65
C GLY A 649 24.14 -12.19 0.51
N PRO A 650 25.33 -11.77 0.05
CA PRO A 650 25.42 -10.83 -1.05
C PRO A 650 25.10 -11.49 -2.39
N VAL A 651 23.93 -11.19 -2.96
CA VAL A 651 23.73 -11.32 -4.41
C VAL A 651 24.49 -10.19 -5.08
N GLN A 652 25.49 -10.51 -5.90
CA GLN A 652 26.25 -9.48 -6.60
C GLN A 652 25.31 -8.75 -7.58
N PRO A 653 25.11 -7.41 -7.48
CA PRO A 653 24.19 -6.67 -8.35
C PRO A 653 24.52 -6.78 -9.84
N ASP A 654 25.76 -7.13 -10.18
CA ASP A 654 26.21 -7.36 -11.55
C ASP A 654 25.75 -8.70 -12.12
N TRP A 655 25.45 -9.70 -11.28
CA TRP A 655 24.90 -10.98 -11.74
C TRP A 655 23.48 -10.83 -12.27
N LEU A 656 22.61 -10.08 -11.56
CA LEU A 656 21.24 -9.76 -11.99
C LEU A 656 21.17 -9.12 -13.38
N ARG A 657 22.28 -8.56 -13.85
CA ARG A 657 22.41 -7.84 -15.12
C ARG A 657 22.99 -8.68 -16.24
N GLN A 658 23.44 -9.91 -15.95
CA GLN A 658 24.00 -10.76 -16.98
C GLN A 658 22.90 -11.26 -17.93
N PRO A 659 23.21 -11.45 -19.23
CA PRO A 659 22.22 -11.92 -20.21
C PRO A 659 21.62 -13.31 -19.90
N ASP A 660 22.33 -14.12 -19.12
CA ASP A 660 21.91 -15.45 -18.67
C ASP A 660 21.04 -15.41 -17.41
N PHE A 661 20.99 -14.30 -16.66
CA PHE A 661 20.15 -14.19 -15.47
C PHE A 661 18.65 -14.46 -15.74
N PRO A 662 18.01 -13.89 -16.78
CA PRO A 662 16.63 -14.25 -17.12
C PRO A 662 16.47 -15.75 -17.43
N SER A 663 17.45 -16.37 -18.08
CA SER A 663 17.42 -17.82 -18.39
C SER A 663 17.56 -18.67 -17.12
N TRP A 664 18.33 -18.18 -16.15
CA TRP A 664 18.52 -18.81 -14.85
C TRP A 664 17.32 -18.63 -13.91
N VAL A 665 16.68 -17.46 -13.88
CA VAL A 665 15.45 -17.25 -13.08
C VAL A 665 14.30 -18.09 -13.64
N THR A 666 14.20 -18.19 -14.96
CA THR A 666 13.14 -18.94 -15.66
C THR A 666 13.33 -20.46 -15.60
N SER A 667 14.44 -20.97 -15.07
CA SER A 667 14.57 -22.39 -14.80
C SER A 667 14.04 -22.75 -13.39
N ARG A 668 13.99 -21.78 -12.46
CA ARG A 668 13.60 -21.99 -11.05
C ARG A 668 12.11 -22.06 -10.82
N LEU A 669 11.65 -23.28 -10.58
CA LEU A 669 10.32 -23.52 -10.07
C LEU A 669 10.18 -22.85 -8.70
N ASN A 670 9.20 -21.97 -8.58
CA ASN A 670 8.89 -21.31 -7.33
C ASN A 670 7.39 -21.22 -7.09
N PHE A 671 7.03 -21.23 -5.83
CA PHE A 671 5.66 -21.14 -5.34
C PHE A 671 5.60 -19.97 -4.37
N PHE A 672 4.74 -19.00 -4.63
CA PHE A 672 4.37 -18.04 -3.60
C PHE A 672 3.43 -18.72 -2.59
N VAL A 673 3.52 -18.31 -1.33
CA VAL A 673 2.82 -18.98 -0.22
C VAL A 673 2.13 -17.95 0.67
N LYS A 674 0.85 -18.18 0.93
CA LYS A 674 0.03 -17.39 1.85
C LYS A 674 -0.11 -18.13 3.18
N LEU A 675 0.13 -17.42 4.27
CA LEU A 675 -0.11 -17.93 5.62
C LEU A 675 -1.55 -17.62 6.05
N SER A 676 -2.19 -18.55 6.77
CA SER A 676 -3.40 -18.23 7.54
C SER A 676 -3.05 -17.37 8.77
N GLY A 677 -4.05 -16.77 9.42
CA GLY A 677 -3.84 -15.93 10.62
C GLY A 677 -3.12 -16.65 11.77
N ASP A 678 -3.36 -17.94 11.95
CA ASP A 678 -2.64 -18.76 12.94
C ASP A 678 -1.22 -19.18 12.48
N GLY A 679 -0.89 -18.97 11.20
CA GLY A 679 0.43 -19.20 10.61
C GLY A 679 0.56 -20.49 9.80
N ARG A 680 -0.53 -21.22 9.55
CA ARG A 680 -0.48 -22.43 8.72
C ARG A 680 -0.18 -22.06 7.27
N LEU A 681 0.60 -22.92 6.62
CA LEU A 681 0.88 -22.86 5.18
C LEU A 681 0.50 -24.19 4.53
N MET A 682 0.04 -24.12 3.28
CA MET A 682 -0.23 -25.28 2.43
C MET A 682 0.18 -24.97 1.00
N ILE A 683 1.16 -25.71 0.48
CA ILE A 683 1.70 -25.56 -0.87
C ILE A 683 1.31 -26.79 -1.66
N HIS A 684 0.49 -26.63 -2.69
CA HIS A 684 -0.02 -27.74 -3.49
C HIS A 684 0.76 -27.91 -4.79
N GLY A 685 0.86 -29.15 -5.28
CA GLY A 685 1.45 -29.43 -6.59
C GLY A 685 2.97 -29.30 -6.62
N VAL A 686 3.66 -29.57 -5.50
CA VAL A 686 5.13 -29.47 -5.43
C VAL A 686 5.76 -30.75 -6.03
N PRO A 687 6.52 -30.67 -7.14
CA PRO A 687 7.18 -31.84 -7.71
C PRO A 687 8.27 -32.41 -6.80
N ALA A 688 8.79 -33.59 -7.16
CA ALA A 688 9.94 -34.15 -6.48
C ALA A 688 11.19 -33.28 -6.71
N GLY A 689 11.93 -32.99 -5.65
CA GLY A 689 13.10 -32.12 -5.72
C GLY A 689 13.57 -31.61 -4.36
N GLU A 690 14.61 -30.78 -4.43
CA GLU A 690 15.17 -30.07 -3.28
C GLU A 690 14.80 -28.60 -3.34
N TYR A 691 14.25 -28.08 -2.25
CA TYR A 691 13.69 -26.73 -2.17
C TYR A 691 14.17 -26.00 -0.92
N ASP A 692 14.08 -24.68 -0.96
CA ASP A 692 14.17 -23.80 0.20
C ASP A 692 12.83 -23.08 0.38
N LEU A 693 12.22 -23.24 1.55
CA LEU A 693 11.08 -22.45 1.99
C LEU A 693 11.61 -21.20 2.69
N VAL A 694 11.42 -20.04 2.07
CA VAL A 694 11.76 -18.74 2.64
C VAL A 694 10.52 -18.14 3.29
N VAL A 695 10.65 -17.75 4.56
CA VAL A 695 9.59 -17.12 5.37
C VAL A 695 10.07 -15.75 5.81
N GLN A 696 9.41 -14.68 5.37
CA GLN A 696 9.71 -13.30 5.78
C GLN A 696 8.47 -12.66 6.40
N LEU A 697 8.57 -12.30 7.68
CA LEU A 697 7.48 -11.66 8.43
C LEU A 697 7.69 -10.15 8.49
N TYR A 698 6.62 -9.38 8.30
CA TYR A 698 6.62 -7.92 8.39
C TYR A 698 5.67 -7.44 9.48
N GLU A 699 5.89 -6.21 9.95
CA GLU A 699 4.98 -5.53 10.87
C GLU A 699 4.09 -4.52 10.12
N GLU A 700 2.78 -4.55 10.38
CA GLU A 700 1.88 -3.51 9.88
C GLU A 700 2.00 -2.20 10.69
N PRO A 701 1.81 -1.00 10.08
CA PRO A 701 1.60 -0.71 8.65
C PRO A 701 2.79 0.06 8.02
N ALA A 702 3.20 -0.20 6.76
CA ALA A 702 4.09 0.74 6.04
C ALA A 702 4.33 0.40 4.55
N GLY A 703 3.51 0.89 3.62
CA GLY A 703 3.89 1.19 2.22
C GLY A 703 4.69 0.14 1.41
N CYS A 704 5.29 0.58 0.29
CA CYS A 704 6.00 -0.29 -0.66
C CYS A 704 7.42 -0.70 -0.23
N LEU A 705 7.85 -0.34 0.99
CA LEU A 705 9.20 -0.57 1.52
C LEU A 705 9.07 -1.02 2.98
N VAL A 706 8.65 -2.27 3.21
CA VAL A 706 8.52 -2.87 4.55
C VAL A 706 9.84 -3.51 4.99
N GLU A 707 10.20 -3.32 6.27
CA GLU A 707 11.35 -3.97 6.90
C GLU A 707 10.95 -5.36 7.42
N THR A 708 11.71 -6.39 7.03
CA THR A 708 11.53 -7.76 7.55
C THR A 708 11.89 -7.79 9.04
N ILE A 709 10.91 -8.12 9.88
CA ILE A 709 11.10 -8.21 11.34
C ILE A 709 11.59 -9.59 11.79
N GLY A 710 11.31 -10.63 11.01
CA GLY A 710 11.70 -12.00 11.31
C GLY A 710 11.83 -12.79 10.02
N GLU A 711 12.84 -13.64 9.94
CA GLU A 711 13.12 -14.40 8.74
C GLU A 711 13.70 -15.78 9.03
N LYS A 712 13.35 -16.75 8.19
CA LYS A 712 13.91 -18.10 8.24
C LYS A 712 13.87 -18.77 6.88
N VAL A 713 14.94 -19.51 6.58
CA VAL A 713 15.00 -20.43 5.44
C VAL A 713 14.94 -21.86 5.96
N VAL A 714 14.00 -22.66 5.44
CA VAL A 714 13.79 -24.06 5.82
C VAL A 714 14.03 -24.95 4.59
N PRO A 715 15.05 -25.83 4.61
CA PRO A 715 15.22 -26.86 3.59
C PRO A 715 14.01 -27.79 3.53
N VAL A 716 13.50 -28.05 2.32
CA VAL A 716 12.40 -28.99 2.08
C VAL A 716 12.80 -29.96 0.97
N THR A 717 12.71 -31.26 1.24
CA THR A 717 12.94 -32.31 0.25
C THR A 717 11.62 -33.00 -0.05
N VAL A 718 11.27 -33.11 -1.34
CA VAL A 718 10.10 -33.84 -1.82
C VAL A 718 10.58 -35.06 -2.61
N THR A 719 10.25 -36.26 -2.16
CA THR A 719 10.59 -37.49 -2.87
C THR A 719 9.57 -37.78 -3.99
N GLN A 720 9.95 -38.59 -4.98
CA GLN A 720 9.02 -39.01 -6.04
C GLN A 720 7.77 -39.70 -5.49
N ALA A 721 7.91 -40.52 -4.45
CA ALA A 721 6.77 -41.20 -3.84
C ALA A 721 5.78 -40.22 -3.18
N GLU A 722 6.30 -39.14 -2.59
CA GLU A 722 5.47 -38.06 -2.02
C GLU A 722 4.83 -37.21 -3.11
N ALA A 723 5.56 -36.90 -4.19
CA ALA A 723 5.01 -36.18 -5.34
C ALA A 723 3.87 -36.93 -6.02
N ASP A 724 3.93 -38.27 -6.06
CA ASP A 724 2.94 -39.08 -6.76
C ASP A 724 1.58 -39.17 -6.02
N ASN A 725 1.54 -39.15 -4.67
CA ASN A 725 0.30 -39.35 -3.88
C ASN A 725 0.36 -38.83 -2.42
N GLY A 726 1.31 -37.96 -2.06
CA GLY A 726 1.66 -37.66 -0.68
C GLY A 726 1.42 -36.21 -0.22
N ALA A 727 1.35 -36.06 1.10
CA ALA A 727 1.51 -34.78 1.78
C ALA A 727 2.72 -34.86 2.72
N ILE A 728 3.44 -33.76 2.83
CA ILE A 728 4.62 -33.61 3.69
C ILE A 728 4.25 -32.60 4.77
N GLU A 729 4.38 -32.99 6.03
CA GLU A 729 4.20 -32.10 7.18
C GLU A 729 5.58 -31.71 7.72
N ILE A 730 5.95 -30.44 7.57
CA ILE A 730 7.24 -29.91 8.02
C ILE A 730 7.20 -29.36 9.46
N GLY A 731 6.01 -29.34 10.08
CA GLY A 731 5.82 -28.98 11.48
C GLY A 731 5.92 -27.48 11.77
N ASP A 732 6.28 -27.15 13.02
CA ASP A 732 6.42 -25.77 13.48
C ASP A 732 7.74 -25.14 13.02
N ILE A 733 7.63 -24.01 12.34
CA ILE A 733 8.72 -23.17 11.87
C ILE A 733 8.80 -21.97 12.81
N GLU A 734 9.64 -22.09 13.84
CA GLU A 734 9.91 -20.98 14.76
C GLU A 734 10.75 -19.90 14.06
N VAL A 735 10.24 -18.66 13.99
CA VAL A 735 10.90 -17.50 13.39
C VAL A 735 11.14 -16.45 14.47
N GLU A 736 12.41 -16.23 14.80
CA GLU A 736 12.80 -15.20 15.76
C GLU A 736 12.49 -13.81 15.18
N CYS A 737 11.59 -13.09 15.86
CA CYS A 737 11.13 -11.78 15.41
C CYS A 737 11.72 -10.66 16.27
N ARG A 738 12.22 -9.62 15.60
CA ARG A 738 12.62 -8.37 16.23
C ARG A 738 11.37 -7.59 16.62
N THR A 739 11.43 -6.95 17.78
CA THR A 739 10.42 -5.99 18.21
C THR A 739 11.12 -4.66 18.45
N GLY A 740 11.11 -3.80 17.43
CA GLY A 740 11.63 -2.44 17.56
C GLY A 740 10.73 -1.58 18.46
N PRO A 741 11.28 -0.59 19.17
CA PRO A 741 10.47 0.31 19.97
C PRO A 741 9.65 1.26 19.08
N ARG A 742 8.36 1.42 19.39
CA ARG A 742 7.47 2.42 18.78
C ARG A 742 7.46 3.72 19.59
N ALA A 743 7.02 4.84 19.01
CA ALA A 743 6.83 6.08 19.77
C ALA A 743 5.97 5.83 21.02
N GLY A 744 6.43 6.33 22.17
CA GLY A 744 5.88 6.08 23.50
C GLY A 744 6.42 4.85 24.24
N SER A 745 7.19 3.98 23.57
CA SER A 745 7.80 2.80 24.21
C SER A 745 8.75 3.23 25.32
N ASP A 746 8.73 2.49 26.44
CA ASP A 746 9.66 2.70 27.54
C ASP A 746 11.05 2.18 27.14
N MET A 747 11.99 3.10 26.96
CA MET A 747 13.35 2.79 26.51
C MET A 747 14.28 2.51 27.68
N ARG A 748 13.87 2.75 28.94
CA ARG A 748 14.77 2.70 30.11
C ARG A 748 15.41 1.33 30.34
N ALA A 749 14.68 0.27 30.01
CA ALA A 749 15.16 -1.10 30.16
C ALA A 749 16.22 -1.50 29.10
N PHE A 750 16.40 -0.73 28.03
CA PHE A 750 17.34 -1.05 26.96
C PHE A 750 18.78 -0.98 27.46
N LYS A 751 19.54 -2.02 27.15
CA LYS A 751 20.93 -2.18 27.56
C LYS A 751 21.84 -2.09 26.35
N PHE A 752 23.00 -1.47 26.53
CA PHE A 752 24.02 -1.43 25.51
C PHE A 752 25.41 -1.50 26.12
N THR A 753 26.37 -1.97 25.34
CA THR A 753 27.78 -1.94 25.73
C THR A 753 28.39 -0.63 25.24
N ASP A 754 28.95 0.15 26.15
CA ASP A 754 29.59 1.42 25.81
C ASP A 754 31.00 1.25 25.20
N ALA A 755 31.60 2.37 24.79
CA ALA A 755 32.95 2.43 24.22
C ALA A 755 34.05 1.78 25.08
N HIS A 756 33.81 1.59 26.38
CA HIS A 756 34.75 1.02 27.35
C HIS A 756 34.44 -0.46 27.67
N GLY A 757 33.46 -1.06 26.99
CA GLY A 757 33.05 -2.43 27.24
C GLY A 757 32.12 -2.59 28.44
N GLN A 758 31.56 -1.51 28.99
CA GLN A 758 30.65 -1.58 30.14
C GLN A 758 29.20 -1.67 29.69
N VAL A 759 28.40 -2.51 30.34
CA VAL A 759 26.96 -2.55 30.11
C VAL A 759 26.31 -1.33 30.77
N ARG A 760 25.64 -0.51 29.96
CA ARG A 760 24.89 0.68 30.33
C ARG A 760 23.42 0.50 30.03
N HIS A 761 22.57 1.25 30.71
CA HIS A 761 21.15 1.32 30.43
C HIS A 761 20.81 2.68 29.85
N VAL A 762 19.79 2.76 29.00
CA VAL A 762 19.24 4.06 28.58
C VAL A 762 18.74 4.86 29.78
N ASP A 763 18.27 4.19 30.84
CA ASP A 763 17.89 4.83 32.11
C ASP A 763 19.04 5.62 32.77
N ASP A 764 20.30 5.25 32.50
CA ASP A 764 21.47 6.01 32.97
C ASP A 764 21.52 7.43 32.39
N LEU A 765 20.78 7.68 31.32
CA LEU A 765 20.70 8.95 30.60
C LEU A 765 19.37 9.69 30.86
N ALA A 766 18.57 9.23 31.82
CA ALA A 766 17.29 9.82 32.18
C ALA A 766 17.42 11.33 32.53
N GLY A 767 16.36 12.09 32.26
CA GLY A 767 16.36 13.55 32.45
C GLY A 767 17.00 14.34 31.31
N LYS A 768 17.52 13.66 30.27
CA LYS A 768 18.03 14.27 29.03
C LYS A 768 17.30 13.72 27.82
N PHE A 769 17.26 14.51 26.76
CA PHE A 769 17.03 13.98 25.43
C PHE A 769 18.24 13.14 24.99
N VAL A 770 17.97 11.95 24.48
CA VAL A 770 19.01 11.05 23.97
C VAL A 770 18.77 10.79 22.49
N LEU A 771 19.72 11.17 21.65
CA LEU A 771 19.73 10.86 20.23
C LEU A 771 20.65 9.65 20.00
N LEU A 772 20.06 8.49 19.72
CA LEU A 772 20.80 7.34 19.22
C LEU A 772 20.93 7.46 17.70
N HIS A 773 22.13 7.28 17.16
CA HIS A 773 22.40 7.34 15.72
C HIS A 773 23.16 6.09 15.28
N ALA A 774 22.50 5.17 14.57
CA ALA A 774 23.13 4.02 13.95
C ALA A 774 23.84 4.40 12.64
N TRP A 775 25.12 4.06 12.51
CA TRP A 775 25.96 4.49 11.38
C TRP A 775 27.12 3.53 11.10
N ALA A 776 27.77 3.68 9.94
CA ALA A 776 29.00 2.97 9.59
C ALA A 776 29.89 3.80 8.66
N THR A 777 31.19 3.48 8.58
CA THR A 777 32.15 4.20 7.73
C THR A 777 31.89 4.02 6.23
N TRP A 778 31.32 2.88 5.84
CA TRP A 778 30.91 2.58 4.48
C TRP A 778 29.52 3.14 4.12
N CYS A 779 28.77 3.65 5.11
CA CYS A 779 27.44 4.20 4.91
C CYS A 779 27.53 5.67 4.44
N ARG A 780 27.54 5.88 3.13
CA ARG A 780 27.58 7.24 2.54
C ARG A 780 26.46 8.16 3.06
N PRO A 781 25.17 7.76 3.11
CA PRO A 781 24.11 8.64 3.63
C PRO A 781 24.32 9.02 5.11
N CYS A 782 24.88 8.10 5.93
CA CYS A 782 25.23 8.39 7.31
C CYS A 782 26.25 9.53 7.38
N LEU A 783 27.32 9.45 6.57
CA LEU A 783 28.37 10.47 6.52
C LEU A 783 27.85 11.82 6.01
N GLU A 784 26.93 11.83 5.03
CA GLU A 784 26.29 13.05 4.52
C GLU A 784 25.45 13.76 5.61
N SER A 785 24.87 13.03 6.56
CA SER A 785 24.10 13.61 7.69
C SER A 785 24.96 14.16 8.84
N MET A 786 26.18 13.64 9.03
CA MET A 786 27.04 13.93 10.19
C MET A 786 27.35 15.43 10.38
N PRO A 787 27.63 16.24 9.34
CA PRO A 787 27.84 17.68 9.49
C PRO A 787 26.62 18.40 10.10
N ALA A 788 25.41 18.02 9.68
CA ALA A 788 24.17 18.59 10.18
C ALA A 788 23.91 18.17 11.65
N ILE A 789 24.19 16.91 11.99
CA ILE A 789 24.13 16.41 13.37
C ILE A 789 25.10 17.19 14.25
N LYS A 790 26.37 17.34 13.83
CA LYS A 790 27.38 18.12 14.54
C LYS A 790 26.93 19.56 14.77
N SER A 791 26.37 20.20 13.74
CA SER A 791 25.82 21.56 13.85
C SER A 791 24.69 21.65 14.88
N THR A 792 23.78 20.68 14.90
CA THR A 792 22.69 20.60 15.88
C THR A 792 23.22 20.41 17.30
N VAL A 793 24.17 19.49 17.50
CA VAL A 793 24.80 19.26 18.81
C VAL A 793 25.49 20.52 19.32
N MET A 794 26.22 21.23 18.46
CA MET A 794 26.85 22.50 18.81
C MET A 794 25.82 23.59 19.15
N ARG A 795 24.71 23.66 18.41
CA ARG A 795 23.63 24.62 18.66
C ARG A 795 22.94 24.39 20.00
N TYR A 796 22.80 23.14 20.41
CA TYR A 796 22.10 22.73 21.64
C TYR A 796 23.06 22.27 22.74
N SER A 797 24.30 22.78 22.76
CA SER A 797 25.31 22.38 23.76
C SER A 797 24.89 22.69 25.20
N ASP A 798 24.05 23.70 25.39
CA ASP A 798 23.54 24.13 26.69
C ASP A 798 22.20 23.46 27.06
N ALA A 799 21.62 22.69 26.14
CA ALA A 799 20.39 21.95 26.36
C ALA A 799 20.68 20.57 27.01
N PRO A 800 19.71 19.94 27.69
CA PRO A 800 19.87 18.59 28.21
C PRO A 800 19.78 17.56 27.07
N LEU A 801 20.72 17.58 26.13
CA LEU A 801 20.83 16.68 24.98
C LEU A 801 22.10 15.83 25.09
N THR A 802 22.02 14.57 24.71
CA THR A 802 23.15 13.65 24.58
C THR A 802 23.01 12.85 23.29
N VAL A 803 24.12 12.68 22.57
CA VAL A 803 24.18 11.86 21.36
C VAL A 803 25.00 10.61 21.63
N VAL A 804 24.50 9.47 21.16
CA VAL A 804 25.18 8.17 21.23
C VAL A 804 25.22 7.59 19.82
N GLY A 805 26.41 7.55 19.24
CA GLY A 805 26.65 6.84 17.98
C GLY A 805 26.64 5.33 18.22
N LEU A 806 25.92 4.60 17.39
CA LEU A 806 25.83 3.14 17.36
C LEU A 806 26.49 2.68 16.07
N ASN A 807 27.80 2.44 16.12
CA ASN A 807 28.57 2.09 14.95
C ASN A 807 28.50 0.58 14.67
N VAL A 808 28.30 0.20 13.41
CA VAL A 808 28.16 -1.19 12.98
C VAL A 808 29.23 -1.67 11.99
N ASP A 809 30.36 -0.97 11.91
CA ASP A 809 31.51 -1.51 11.20
C ASP A 809 31.98 -2.81 11.87
N ASP A 810 32.36 -3.81 11.05
CA ASP A 810 32.90 -5.07 11.54
C ASP A 810 34.21 -4.87 12.33
N ASP A 811 35.04 -3.91 11.89
CA ASP A 811 36.25 -3.49 12.60
C ASP A 811 36.02 -2.15 13.34
N PRO A 812 35.92 -2.17 14.68
CA PRO A 812 35.72 -0.96 15.47
C PRO A 812 36.88 0.04 15.36
N ALA A 813 38.08 -0.37 14.92
CA ALA A 813 39.22 0.53 14.75
C ALA A 813 39.02 1.52 13.60
N VAL A 814 38.36 1.09 12.51
CA VAL A 814 38.09 1.93 11.33
C VAL A 814 37.15 3.07 11.69
N ALA A 815 36.07 2.75 12.41
CA ALA A 815 35.12 3.74 12.89
C ALA A 815 35.73 4.71 13.92
N ARG A 816 36.58 4.22 14.83
CA ARG A 816 37.31 5.08 15.79
C ARG A 816 38.20 6.10 15.09
N ALA A 817 38.97 5.65 14.10
CA ALA A 817 39.87 6.53 13.37
C ALA A 817 39.10 7.64 12.64
N MET A 818 37.98 7.29 12.00
CA MET A 818 37.12 8.26 11.33
C MET A 818 36.49 9.26 12.31
N ALA A 819 35.89 8.77 13.41
CA ALA A 819 35.27 9.64 14.40
C ALA A 819 36.26 10.64 15.02
N GLN A 820 37.51 10.21 15.25
CA GLN A 820 38.59 11.09 15.71
C GLN A 820 39.00 12.12 14.66
N ALA A 821 39.14 11.70 13.40
CA ALA A 821 39.53 12.60 12.30
C ALA A 821 38.50 13.69 12.04
N GLU A 822 37.21 13.36 12.13
CA GLU A 822 36.08 14.27 11.87
C GLU A 822 35.65 15.09 13.11
N GLY A 823 36.24 14.81 14.27
CA GLY A 823 35.92 15.47 15.55
C GLY A 823 34.47 15.25 15.96
N TRP A 824 34.03 13.99 15.98
CA TRP A 824 32.72 13.59 16.51
C TRP A 824 32.85 13.27 18.00
N ASP A 825 32.89 14.33 18.81
CA ASP A 825 33.27 14.28 20.24
C ASP A 825 32.15 13.77 21.18
N TRP A 826 31.11 13.13 20.65
CA TRP A 826 30.06 12.48 21.45
C TRP A 826 30.33 10.98 21.64
N ALA A 827 29.54 10.31 22.48
CA ALA A 827 29.75 8.90 22.79
C ALA A 827 29.60 8.03 21.53
N GLN A 828 30.53 7.08 21.33
CA GLN A 828 30.52 6.15 20.20
C GLN A 828 30.58 4.71 20.73
N ASN A 829 29.53 3.94 20.51
CA ASN A 829 29.47 2.52 20.82
C ASN A 829 29.76 1.74 19.54
N TYR A 830 30.82 0.94 19.53
CA TYR A 830 31.21 0.13 18.38
C TYR A 830 30.64 -1.28 18.55
N LEU A 831 29.48 -1.51 17.94
CA LEU A 831 28.61 -2.66 18.18
C LEU A 831 28.90 -3.85 17.24
N GLY A 832 29.29 -3.57 15.99
CA GLY A 832 29.37 -4.57 14.91
C GLY A 832 28.01 -4.90 14.26
N ASN A 833 28.05 -5.55 13.10
CA ASN A 833 26.90 -5.74 12.20
C ASN A 833 25.78 -6.66 12.74
N ASP A 834 26.06 -7.49 13.76
CA ASP A 834 25.07 -8.42 14.34
C ASP A 834 24.91 -8.26 15.87
N SER A 835 24.87 -7.00 16.34
CA SER A 835 24.74 -6.73 17.77
C SER A 835 23.31 -6.92 18.30
N ALA A 836 23.21 -7.37 19.56
CA ALA A 836 21.92 -7.50 20.25
C ALA A 836 21.14 -6.17 20.33
N MET A 837 21.83 -5.03 20.42
CA MET A 837 21.20 -3.71 20.45
C MET A 837 20.54 -3.37 19.10
N MET A 838 21.19 -3.68 17.98
CA MET A 838 20.60 -3.48 16.64
C MET A 838 19.35 -4.33 16.45
N ARG A 839 19.37 -5.58 16.95
CA ARG A 839 18.17 -6.45 16.97
C ARG A 839 17.05 -5.89 17.84
N GLN A 840 17.37 -5.44 19.06
CA GLN A 840 16.39 -4.84 19.98
C GLN A 840 15.78 -3.54 19.46
N LEU A 841 16.56 -2.72 18.75
CA LEU A 841 16.07 -1.50 18.13
C LEU A 841 15.35 -1.75 16.79
N ALA A 842 15.39 -3.00 16.29
CA ALA A 842 14.96 -3.38 14.95
C ALA A 842 15.54 -2.43 13.88
N VAL A 843 16.87 -2.39 13.80
CA VAL A 843 17.55 -1.63 12.74
C VAL A 843 17.86 -2.58 11.58
N SER A 844 17.17 -2.41 10.44
CA SER A 844 17.50 -3.10 9.18
C SER A 844 18.42 -2.33 8.25
N THR A 845 18.44 -1.01 8.38
CA THR A 845 19.19 -0.11 7.49
C THR A 845 19.80 1.01 8.30
N ILE A 846 20.90 1.57 7.79
CA ILE A 846 21.53 2.77 8.33
C ILE A 846 21.60 3.86 7.26
N PRO A 847 21.47 5.15 7.64
CA PRO A 847 21.36 5.65 9.00
C PRO A 847 19.99 5.35 9.62
N ALA A 848 19.99 5.12 10.94
CA ALA A 848 18.76 5.06 11.74
C ALA A 848 18.92 5.92 12.99
N TYR A 849 17.88 6.65 13.35
CA TYR A 849 17.87 7.64 14.41
C TYR A 849 16.74 7.35 15.38
N TYR A 850 17.01 7.45 16.68
CA TYR A 850 16.01 7.31 17.74
C TYR A 850 16.15 8.49 18.70
N LEU A 851 15.08 9.27 18.86
CA LEU A 851 15.02 10.36 19.82
C LEU A 851 14.24 9.90 21.05
N ILE A 852 14.91 9.85 22.19
CA ILE A 852 14.35 9.46 23.48
C ILE A 852 14.19 10.71 24.32
N GLY A 853 13.03 10.84 24.96
CA GLY A 853 12.68 11.96 25.82
C GLY A 853 13.31 11.84 27.21
N PRO A 854 13.31 12.93 28.00
CA PRO A 854 13.83 12.93 29.37
C PRO A 854 13.06 12.01 30.33
N ASP A 855 11.84 11.60 29.98
CA ASP A 855 11.04 10.60 30.69
C ASP A 855 11.44 9.16 30.35
N GLY A 856 12.43 8.97 29.49
CA GLY A 856 12.93 7.67 29.06
C GLY A 856 12.03 6.98 28.03
N LYS A 857 11.04 7.68 27.46
CA LYS A 857 10.20 7.14 26.40
C LYS A 857 10.71 7.53 25.02
N LEU A 858 10.52 6.65 24.02
CA LEU A 858 10.83 6.99 22.63
C LEU A 858 9.88 8.10 22.16
N VAL A 859 10.41 9.24 21.72
CA VAL A 859 9.62 10.31 21.09
C VAL A 859 9.33 9.95 19.64
N GLY A 860 10.33 9.43 18.92
CA GLY A 860 10.19 8.97 17.55
C GLY A 860 11.50 8.39 17.00
N SER A 861 11.40 7.71 15.86
CA SER A 861 12.52 7.16 15.11
C SER A 861 12.37 7.46 13.61
N SER A 862 13.49 7.48 12.88
CA SER A 862 13.49 7.70 11.42
C SER A 862 14.82 7.25 10.81
N ASN A 863 14.83 7.01 9.50
CA ASN A 863 16.05 6.86 8.70
C ASN A 863 16.46 8.17 8.01
N HIS A 864 15.73 9.27 8.27
CA HIS A 864 15.99 10.60 7.73
C HIS A 864 16.29 11.60 8.85
N TRP A 865 17.47 12.21 8.79
CA TRP A 865 17.95 13.11 9.84
C TRP A 865 17.04 14.32 10.02
N GLU A 866 16.51 14.89 8.94
CA GLU A 866 15.71 16.11 8.96
C GLU A 866 14.44 15.95 9.82
N GLN A 867 13.83 14.77 9.79
CA GLN A 867 12.64 14.46 10.57
C GLN A 867 12.96 14.48 12.08
N ILE A 868 14.09 13.88 12.46
CA ILE A 868 14.52 13.82 13.86
C ILE A 868 15.08 15.15 14.34
N GLN A 869 15.77 15.90 13.49
CA GLN A 869 16.23 17.25 13.79
C GLN A 869 15.04 18.18 14.08
N GLN A 870 13.98 18.10 13.26
CA GLN A 870 12.76 18.88 13.48
C GLN A 870 12.07 18.46 14.77
N LEU A 871 11.92 17.16 15.02
CA LEU A 871 11.32 16.62 16.24
C LEU A 871 12.09 17.06 17.49
N LEU A 872 13.43 16.95 17.47
CA LEU A 872 14.31 17.39 18.53
C LEU A 872 14.17 18.89 18.82
N ARG A 873 14.18 19.72 17.78
CA ARG A 873 13.96 21.17 17.93
C ARG A 873 12.63 21.45 18.63
N THR A 874 11.55 20.86 18.14
CA THR A 874 10.21 21.03 18.72
C THR A 874 10.17 20.60 20.19
N GLU A 875 10.75 19.45 20.54
CA GLU A 875 10.75 18.98 21.92
C GLU A 875 11.65 19.80 22.85
N LEU A 876 12.79 20.30 22.36
CA LEU A 876 13.66 21.19 23.13
C LEU A 876 13.03 22.56 23.37
N ASP A 877 12.40 23.16 22.36
CA ASP A 877 11.69 24.44 22.51
C ASP A 877 10.57 24.31 23.56
N ASN A 878 9.86 23.17 23.55
CA ASN A 878 8.87 22.84 24.57
C ASN A 878 9.50 22.68 25.96
N PHE A 879 10.61 21.97 26.05
CA PHE A 879 11.27 21.73 27.34
C PHE A 879 11.74 23.03 28.00
N VAL A 880 12.26 23.97 27.21
CA VAL A 880 12.70 25.29 27.69
C VAL A 880 11.52 26.19 28.07
N ALA A 881 10.43 26.19 27.30
CA ALA A 881 9.26 27.02 27.58
C ALA A 881 8.53 26.63 28.88
N ILE A 882 8.78 25.44 29.43
CA ILE A 882 8.02 24.86 30.55
C ILE A 882 8.92 24.50 31.74
N SER A 883 10.24 24.68 31.62
CA SER A 883 11.17 24.59 32.75
C SER A 883 11.10 25.90 33.57
N PRO A 884 10.86 25.84 34.89
CA PRO A 884 10.63 27.00 35.74
C PRO A 884 11.85 27.93 35.88
#